data_AF-A0A4R2J673-F1
#
_entry.id   AF-A0A4R2J673-F1
#
_cell.length_a   1.000
_cell.length_b   1.000
_cell.length_c   1.000
_cell.angle_alpha   90.00
_cell.angle_beta   90.00
_cell.angle_gamma   90.00
#
_symmetry.space_group_name_H-M   'P 1'
#
loop_
_entity.id
_entity.type
_entity.pdbx_description
1 polymer ?
#
loop_
_entity_poly.entity_id
_entity_poly.type
_entity_poly.pdbx_seq_one_letter_code
_entity_poly.pdbx_strand_id
1 'polypeptide(L)'
;MTDPTTAGLREIAGPQLYRRNAFRITGLDTDADRRAVRHRQQKVVLALEAGVDIDLDVPVELDEMRAAFERILGDPRRRLVDEMFWLWKTANASCGCPKTLHLAHDKAVRAHSAALDREVAGLTLQDQDEVEKLWAEASSMWSRVLRHDSFWHHVSHRIAVLDDKQLDESVIGVLREELPMTLVKPMIRLVAGSPTERTWLAGSVRGWPVPSGAVDDLWEEAAEPLYAELRAELTEAAEQLTAGEPVQAGTAGMAIVPRLDRLETLVPAARHRRTVSVRNDISLLLNNCATVYMEQVGPVADEQARLWLRTAGELSADPQGKAMIEHNLTTLDDMMTVFRTIRERVDELVGMGRNDLAWRMLRDARRRLGAAPGVDEIDKMLADLGDRRAKARLAAPTRPTRVTFQRPSRMSAVTRIAAALLFWGLVGLSVFLIFFNGSGDSDAGGTVVSTTPPTPSGADTGGTPVNVPDPVDPVPVRVYSERIADNSAVGTCIATKDAWAGDKTKVASVPCRQSHWGEILGYVSLGPAPSPYPGTDQTEALAHYQCASARTQQGLTQSDYIVDFAYPGPQDWNAGGKAYENYATCVIHRKDNLVMPFRQVTDTSRTDRNFAVTMDMYAGAIYADPPIGVCPQDKQSYDKDRHAVAIVDCTRPHWGQILGYPVLYQADKDPWPGDTAVYAAASDACLKIQRDHGLNVDSWHSNVTWPGQDAWTNAASDKRIYAVCTVSLTDESPLFAPVN
;
A
#
# COMPACT_ATOMS: atom_id res chain seq x y z
N MET A 1 -6.87 20.76 19.01
CA MET A 1 -7.12 20.04 20.29
C MET A 1 -8.21 19.03 20.03
N THR A 2 -8.14 17.84 20.60
CA THR A 2 -9.21 16.83 20.49
C THR A 2 -10.46 17.29 21.23
N ASP A 3 -11.65 17.02 20.69
CA ASP A 3 -12.90 17.30 21.39
C ASP A 3 -13.01 16.46 22.69
N PRO A 4 -13.49 17.02 23.83
CA PRO A 4 -13.62 16.26 25.08
C PRO A 4 -14.58 15.06 25.03
N THR A 5 -15.57 15.05 24.13
CA THR A 5 -16.45 13.88 23.89
C THR A 5 -15.65 12.77 23.20
N THR A 6 -14.93 13.09 22.12
CA THR A 6 -14.00 12.19 21.44
C THR A 6 -12.94 11.63 22.40
N ALA A 7 -12.35 12.49 23.24
CA ALA A 7 -11.40 12.07 24.26
C ALA A 7 -12.05 11.15 25.32
N GLY A 8 -13.25 11.49 25.82
CA GLY A 8 -13.98 10.68 26.79
C GLY A 8 -14.40 9.31 26.27
N LEU A 9 -14.71 9.19 24.97
CA LEU A 9 -14.95 7.92 24.28
C LEU A 9 -13.67 7.08 24.17
N ARG A 10 -12.58 7.67 23.66
CA ARG A 10 -11.29 6.98 23.49
C ARG A 10 -10.67 6.52 24.81
N GLU A 11 -10.93 7.25 25.90
CA GLU A 11 -10.54 6.92 27.29
C GLU A 11 -11.18 5.61 27.80
N ILE A 12 -12.47 5.38 27.54
CA ILE A 12 -13.21 4.20 28.02
C ILE A 12 -13.15 2.99 27.08
N ALA A 13 -12.63 3.17 25.86
CA ALA A 13 -12.63 2.20 24.75
C ALA A 13 -11.71 0.97 24.94
N GLY A 14 -11.72 0.32 26.11
CA GLY A 14 -10.92 -0.87 26.41
C GLY A 14 -11.75 -2.00 27.04
N PRO A 15 -11.14 -3.15 27.35
CA PRO A 15 -11.87 -4.32 27.86
C PRO A 15 -12.63 -4.10 29.19
N GLN A 16 -12.29 -3.03 29.92
CA GLN A 16 -12.94 -2.62 31.17
C GLN A 16 -14.13 -1.67 30.97
N LEU A 17 -14.55 -1.38 29.72
CA LEU A 17 -15.59 -0.43 29.32
C LEU A 17 -16.82 -0.40 30.26
N TYR A 18 -17.42 -1.56 30.51
CA TYR A 18 -18.60 -1.68 31.37
C TYR A 18 -18.28 -1.94 32.85
N ARG A 19 -17.04 -2.33 33.21
CA ARG A 19 -16.63 -2.50 34.63
C ARG A 19 -16.32 -1.15 35.29
N ARG A 20 -15.69 -0.25 34.55
CA ARG A 20 -15.28 1.09 34.99
C ARG A 20 -16.25 2.22 34.64
N ASN A 21 -17.44 1.89 34.14
CA ASN A 21 -18.50 2.87 33.91
C ASN A 21 -18.89 3.54 35.25
N ALA A 22 -18.95 4.87 35.28
CA ALA A 22 -19.14 5.61 36.51
C ALA A 22 -20.51 5.34 37.19
N PHE A 23 -21.55 5.03 36.40
CA PHE A 23 -22.87 4.71 36.94
C PHE A 23 -22.93 3.29 37.55
N ARG A 24 -22.14 2.33 37.01
CA ARG A 24 -21.94 1.01 37.64
C ARG A 24 -21.27 1.16 39.01
N ILE A 25 -20.12 1.85 39.03
CA ILE A 25 -19.33 2.07 40.26
C ILE A 25 -20.18 2.73 41.35
N THR A 26 -20.88 3.83 41.01
CA THR A 26 -21.64 4.60 42.01
C THR A 26 -22.98 3.97 42.39
N GLY A 27 -23.47 2.97 41.64
CA GLY A 27 -24.81 2.40 41.79
C GLY A 27 -25.92 3.42 41.52
N LEU A 28 -25.73 4.28 40.54
CA LEU A 28 -26.67 5.34 40.15
C LEU A 28 -27.40 5.03 38.84
N ASP A 29 -28.61 5.54 38.72
CA ASP A 29 -29.34 5.59 37.45
C ASP A 29 -28.84 6.73 36.56
N THR A 30 -28.89 6.54 35.24
CA THR A 30 -28.41 7.55 34.27
C THR A 30 -29.26 8.82 34.25
N ASP A 31 -30.51 8.76 34.71
CA ASP A 31 -31.40 9.90 34.89
C ASP A 31 -31.09 10.75 36.14
N ALA A 32 -30.24 10.28 37.05
CA ALA A 32 -29.99 10.91 38.35
C ALA A 32 -29.46 12.35 38.22
N ASP A 33 -30.16 13.31 38.82
CA ASP A 33 -29.80 14.74 38.75
C ASP A 33 -28.53 15.09 39.57
N ARG A 34 -27.99 16.31 39.36
CA ARG A 34 -26.79 16.80 40.09
C ARG A 34 -26.97 16.83 41.62
N ARG A 35 -28.19 16.77 42.18
CA ARG A 35 -28.48 16.71 43.63
C ARG A 35 -28.48 15.27 44.13
N ALA A 36 -29.11 14.34 43.42
CA ALA A 36 -29.12 12.92 43.70
C ALA A 36 -27.70 12.33 43.67
N VAL A 37 -26.90 12.69 42.65
CA VAL A 37 -25.48 12.30 42.55
C VAL A 37 -24.68 12.76 43.77
N ARG A 38 -24.79 14.06 44.16
CA ARG A 38 -24.09 14.60 45.34
C ARG A 38 -24.54 13.97 46.66
N HIS A 39 -25.83 13.69 46.80
CA HIS A 39 -26.36 13.02 48.00
C HIS A 39 -25.86 11.56 48.11
N ARG A 40 -25.82 10.81 46.99
CA ARG A 40 -25.20 9.48 46.93
C ARG A 40 -23.70 9.55 47.22
N GLN A 41 -22.97 10.51 46.66
CA GLN A 41 -21.56 10.75 46.92
C GLN A 41 -21.28 10.94 48.41
N GLN A 42 -21.99 11.86 49.07
CA GLN A 42 -21.87 12.10 50.51
C GLN A 42 -22.14 10.85 51.35
N LYS A 43 -23.19 10.08 51.02
CA LYS A 43 -23.52 8.85 51.75
C LYS A 43 -22.47 7.74 51.56
N VAL A 44 -22.01 7.52 50.32
CA VAL A 44 -21.11 6.40 49.99
C VAL A 44 -19.69 6.68 50.45
N VAL A 45 -19.15 7.88 50.20
CA VAL A 45 -17.79 8.26 50.62
C VAL A 45 -17.65 8.18 52.14
N LEU A 46 -18.60 8.72 52.90
CA LEU A 46 -18.59 8.67 54.37
C LEU A 46 -18.67 7.24 54.92
N ALA A 47 -19.42 6.35 54.26
CA ALA A 47 -19.53 4.95 54.69
C ALA A 47 -18.24 4.17 54.42
N LEU A 48 -17.61 4.34 53.24
CA LEU A 48 -16.31 3.76 52.93
C LEU A 48 -15.20 4.29 53.86
N GLU A 49 -15.17 5.61 54.12
CA GLU A 49 -14.22 6.24 55.06
C GLU A 49 -14.41 5.75 56.51
N ALA A 50 -15.61 5.31 56.88
CA ALA A 50 -15.92 4.69 58.17
C ALA A 50 -15.70 3.16 58.20
N GLY A 51 -15.25 2.55 57.11
CA GLY A 51 -15.07 1.09 57.00
C GLY A 51 -16.38 0.30 57.04
N VAL A 52 -17.51 0.93 56.70
CA VAL A 52 -18.83 0.30 56.65
C VAL A 52 -19.01 -0.35 55.28
N ASP A 53 -19.32 -1.65 55.28
CA ASP A 53 -19.62 -2.39 54.05
C ASP A 53 -20.87 -1.83 53.35
N ILE A 54 -20.84 -1.77 52.01
CA ILE A 54 -21.87 -1.16 51.18
C ILE A 54 -22.25 -2.14 50.09
N ASP A 55 -23.54 -2.47 50.04
CA ASP A 55 -24.15 -3.26 48.96
C ASP A 55 -23.92 -2.56 47.60
N LEU A 56 -22.98 -3.10 46.83
CA LEU A 56 -22.51 -2.65 45.53
C LEU A 56 -22.25 -3.89 44.66
N ASP A 57 -22.66 -3.84 43.39
CA ASP A 57 -22.50 -4.96 42.42
C ASP A 57 -21.03 -5.29 42.10
N VAL A 58 -20.06 -4.50 42.59
CA VAL A 58 -18.61 -4.63 42.35
C VAL A 58 -17.85 -4.14 43.60
N PRO A 59 -16.78 -4.82 44.05
CA PRO A 59 -15.84 -4.25 45.02
C PRO A 59 -15.09 -3.07 44.38
N VAL A 60 -15.14 -1.89 45.01
CA VAL A 60 -14.51 -0.66 44.48
C VAL A 60 -13.76 0.08 45.57
N GLU A 61 -12.53 0.49 45.28
CA GLU A 61 -11.68 1.29 46.16
C GLU A 61 -12.17 2.74 46.29
N LEU A 62 -11.90 3.36 47.45
CA LEU A 62 -12.39 4.71 47.78
C LEU A 62 -12.03 5.77 46.72
N ASP A 63 -10.85 5.70 46.12
CA ASP A 63 -10.42 6.66 45.09
C ASP A 63 -11.01 6.39 43.70
N GLU A 64 -11.30 5.14 43.33
CA GLU A 64 -12.06 4.80 42.11
C GLU A 64 -13.53 5.24 42.25
N MET A 65 -14.12 5.08 43.44
CA MET A 65 -15.43 5.62 43.78
C MET A 65 -15.48 7.16 43.70
N ARG A 66 -14.46 7.86 44.24
CA ARG A 66 -14.34 9.33 44.15
C ARG A 66 -14.21 9.78 42.69
N ALA A 67 -13.36 9.13 41.89
CA ALA A 67 -13.17 9.43 40.47
C ALA A 67 -14.45 9.23 39.65
N ALA A 68 -15.25 8.19 39.95
CA ALA A 68 -16.54 7.98 39.30
C ALA A 68 -17.55 9.11 39.59
N PHE A 69 -17.64 9.59 40.84
CA PHE A 69 -18.48 10.76 41.16
C PHE A 69 -17.96 12.04 40.50
N GLU A 70 -16.65 12.27 40.44
CA GLU A 70 -16.05 13.39 39.71
C GLU A 70 -16.41 13.33 38.22
N ARG A 71 -16.31 12.15 37.60
CA ARG A 71 -16.63 11.93 36.18
C ARG A 71 -18.10 12.23 35.83
N ILE A 72 -19.04 11.96 36.75
CA ILE A 72 -20.47 12.29 36.57
C ILE A 72 -20.77 13.79 36.86
N LEU A 73 -20.03 14.42 37.78
CA LEU A 73 -20.30 15.80 38.21
C LEU A 73 -19.52 16.88 37.44
N GLY A 74 -18.35 16.54 36.89
CA GLY A 74 -17.38 17.48 36.31
C GLY A 74 -17.71 17.95 34.89
N ASP A 75 -17.51 17.07 33.90
CA ASP A 75 -17.75 17.38 32.48
C ASP A 75 -19.03 16.68 31.98
N PRO A 76 -20.05 17.42 31.50
CA PRO A 76 -21.32 16.84 31.08
C PRO A 76 -21.19 15.96 29.82
N ARG A 77 -20.15 16.13 28.99
CA ARG A 77 -19.86 15.25 27.84
C ARG A 77 -19.31 13.90 28.30
N ARG A 78 -18.44 13.89 29.32
CA ARG A 78 -17.97 12.64 29.94
C ARG A 78 -19.11 11.90 30.60
N ARG A 79 -19.99 12.61 31.33
CA ARG A 79 -21.23 12.04 31.86
C ARG A 79 -22.10 11.44 30.74
N LEU A 80 -22.38 12.19 29.67
CA LEU A 80 -23.21 11.71 28.55
C LEU A 80 -22.62 10.47 27.87
N VAL A 81 -21.29 10.41 27.71
CA VAL A 81 -20.58 9.22 27.22
C VAL A 81 -20.79 8.02 28.15
N ASP A 82 -20.64 8.17 29.46
CA ASP A 82 -20.93 7.09 30.42
C ASP A 82 -22.42 6.68 30.44
N GLU A 83 -23.35 7.60 30.18
CA GLU A 83 -24.77 7.28 29.98
C GLU A 83 -25.02 6.43 28.73
N MET A 84 -24.25 6.59 27.64
CA MET A 84 -24.39 5.76 26.44
C MET A 84 -23.96 4.30 26.68
N PHE A 85 -23.08 4.06 27.65
CA PHE A 85 -22.55 2.74 28.01
C PHE A 85 -23.12 2.18 29.32
N TRP A 86 -24.23 2.72 29.83
CA TRP A 86 -24.92 2.16 30.99
C TRP A 86 -26.43 2.04 30.79
N LEU A 87 -27.10 1.39 31.74
CA LEU A 87 -28.51 1.05 31.66
C LEU A 87 -29.40 2.29 31.82
N TRP A 88 -30.28 2.53 30.85
CA TRP A 88 -31.26 3.62 30.88
C TRP A 88 -32.52 3.24 31.68
N LYS A 89 -32.83 1.94 31.76
CA LYS A 89 -34.02 1.39 32.42
C LYS A 89 -35.34 1.92 31.82
N THR A 90 -36.47 1.34 32.21
CA THR A 90 -37.80 1.61 31.60
C THR A 90 -38.83 2.22 32.54
N ALA A 91 -38.52 2.33 33.84
CA ALA A 91 -39.48 2.74 34.87
C ALA A 91 -39.74 4.25 34.90
N ASN A 92 -38.68 5.06 34.80
CA ASN A 92 -38.71 6.51 35.10
C ASN A 92 -38.61 7.41 33.85
N ALA A 93 -38.56 6.83 32.66
CA ALA A 93 -38.21 7.52 31.41
C ALA A 93 -39.19 8.66 31.05
N SER A 94 -38.84 9.90 31.44
CA SER A 94 -39.57 11.14 31.13
C SER A 94 -39.45 11.60 29.67
N CYS A 95 -38.54 11.00 28.92
CA CYS A 95 -38.05 11.46 27.61
C CYS A 95 -38.99 11.27 26.42
N GLY A 96 -40.23 10.81 26.62
CA GLY A 96 -41.20 10.54 25.55
C GLY A 96 -40.84 9.39 24.59
N CYS A 97 -39.61 8.85 24.68
CA CYS A 97 -39.13 7.79 23.81
C CYS A 97 -39.96 6.48 23.94
N PRO A 98 -40.07 5.68 22.86
CA PRO A 98 -40.69 4.36 22.94
C PRO A 98 -39.98 3.47 23.96
N LYS A 99 -40.72 2.81 24.87
CA LYS A 99 -40.14 1.89 25.87
C LYS A 99 -39.32 0.74 25.25
N THR A 100 -39.63 0.39 24.00
CA THR A 100 -38.87 -0.58 23.19
C THR A 100 -37.43 -0.15 22.89
N LEU A 101 -37.16 1.15 22.79
CA LEU A 101 -35.80 1.69 22.59
C LEU A 101 -34.92 1.40 23.81
N HIS A 102 -35.39 1.77 25.01
CA HIS A 102 -34.67 1.53 26.27
C HIS A 102 -34.43 0.03 26.48
N LEU A 103 -35.43 -0.82 26.17
CA LEU A 103 -35.27 -2.27 26.22
C LEU A 103 -34.29 -2.84 25.18
N ALA A 104 -34.10 -2.18 24.03
CA ALA A 104 -33.12 -2.59 23.03
C ALA A 104 -31.69 -2.15 23.42
N HIS A 105 -31.54 -0.93 23.92
CA HIS A 105 -30.27 -0.39 24.42
C HIS A 105 -29.78 -1.11 25.68
N ASP A 106 -30.61 -1.27 26.71
CA ASP A 106 -30.27 -2.03 27.93
C ASP A 106 -29.83 -3.47 27.59
N LYS A 107 -30.42 -4.09 26.55
CA LYS A 107 -30.00 -5.43 26.08
C LYS A 107 -28.66 -5.38 25.35
N ALA A 108 -28.43 -4.40 24.48
CA ALA A 108 -27.16 -4.21 23.78
C ALA A 108 -25.99 -3.97 24.76
N VAL A 109 -26.22 -3.14 25.78
CA VAL A 109 -25.30 -2.91 26.92
C VAL A 109 -25.02 -4.22 27.67
N ARG A 110 -26.06 -4.99 28.03
CA ARG A 110 -25.89 -6.25 28.77
C ARG A 110 -25.17 -7.34 27.97
N ALA A 111 -25.49 -7.52 26.69
CA ALA A 111 -24.83 -8.51 25.84
C ALA A 111 -23.33 -8.19 25.67
N HIS A 112 -23.00 -6.92 25.40
CA HIS A 112 -21.61 -6.48 25.25
C HIS A 112 -20.84 -6.52 26.58
N SER A 113 -21.46 -6.13 27.71
CA SER A 113 -20.86 -6.32 29.04
C SER A 113 -20.61 -7.79 29.33
N ALA A 114 -21.57 -8.68 29.07
CA ALA A 114 -21.41 -10.11 29.33
C ALA A 114 -20.27 -10.74 28.52
N ALA A 115 -20.12 -10.36 27.24
CA ALA A 115 -18.99 -10.79 26.41
C ALA A 115 -17.64 -10.33 27.01
N LEU A 116 -17.50 -9.03 27.29
CA LEU A 116 -16.29 -8.47 27.91
C LEU A 116 -16.02 -9.01 29.32
N ASP A 117 -17.06 -9.26 30.12
CA ASP A 117 -16.96 -9.80 31.47
C ASP A 117 -16.39 -11.23 31.47
N ARG A 118 -16.69 -12.05 30.44
CA ARG A 118 -16.07 -13.37 30.22
C ARG A 118 -14.64 -13.26 29.71
N GLU A 119 -14.39 -12.42 28.70
CA GLU A 119 -13.05 -12.19 28.14
C GLU A 119 -12.02 -11.77 29.21
N VAL A 120 -12.43 -10.90 30.13
CA VAL A 120 -11.60 -10.40 31.24
C VAL A 120 -11.52 -11.40 32.41
N ALA A 121 -12.48 -12.33 32.54
CA ALA A 121 -12.39 -13.43 33.52
C ALA A 121 -11.40 -14.54 33.08
N GLY A 122 -11.05 -14.58 31.78
CA GLY A 122 -10.28 -15.65 31.17
C GLY A 122 -11.21 -16.70 30.56
N LEU A 123 -10.96 -17.05 29.30
CA LEU A 123 -11.74 -18.05 28.57
C LEU A 123 -11.14 -19.45 28.74
N THR A 124 -11.97 -20.48 28.88
CA THR A 124 -11.61 -21.83 28.48
C THR A 124 -12.05 -22.10 27.04
N LEU A 125 -11.52 -23.15 26.41
CA LEU A 125 -11.97 -23.61 25.09
C LEU A 125 -13.45 -24.06 25.06
N GLN A 126 -14.08 -24.28 26.22
CA GLN A 126 -15.51 -24.59 26.32
C GLN A 126 -16.39 -23.34 26.39
N ASP A 127 -15.84 -22.20 26.83
CA ASP A 127 -16.57 -20.91 26.89
C ASP A 127 -16.64 -20.19 25.54
N GLN A 128 -15.71 -20.47 24.61
CA GLN A 128 -15.61 -19.79 23.32
C GLN A 128 -16.95 -19.78 22.57
N ASP A 129 -17.62 -20.93 22.54
CA ASP A 129 -18.92 -21.12 21.89
C ASP A 129 -20.02 -20.21 22.49
N GLU A 130 -19.97 -19.92 23.79
CA GLU A 130 -20.93 -19.02 24.44
C GLU A 130 -20.54 -17.55 24.21
N VAL A 131 -19.25 -17.23 24.29
CA VAL A 131 -18.73 -15.87 24.12
C VAL A 131 -18.87 -15.39 22.68
N GLU A 132 -18.73 -16.26 21.68
CA GLU A 132 -19.04 -15.93 20.28
C GLU A 132 -20.52 -15.56 20.09
N LYS A 133 -21.44 -16.30 20.76
CA LYS A 133 -22.87 -15.97 20.74
C LYS A 133 -23.14 -14.62 21.40
N LEU A 134 -22.52 -14.33 22.55
CA LEU A 134 -22.63 -13.03 23.23
C LEU A 134 -22.10 -11.87 22.36
N TRP A 135 -20.97 -12.05 21.68
CA TRP A 135 -20.42 -11.05 20.74
C TRP A 135 -21.33 -10.83 19.52
N ALA A 136 -21.89 -11.90 18.94
CA ALA A 136 -22.84 -11.81 17.82
C ALA A 136 -24.17 -11.14 18.22
N GLU A 137 -24.69 -11.47 19.41
CA GLU A 137 -25.87 -10.82 19.99
C GLU A 137 -25.61 -9.33 20.24
N ALA A 138 -24.48 -8.98 20.87
CA ALA A 138 -24.08 -7.60 21.12
C ALA A 138 -24.03 -6.79 19.81
N SER A 139 -23.33 -7.30 18.78
CA SER A 139 -23.26 -6.63 17.48
C SER A 139 -24.65 -6.45 16.85
N SER A 140 -25.49 -7.49 16.87
CA SER A 140 -26.84 -7.47 16.30
C SER A 140 -27.76 -6.45 17.00
N MET A 141 -27.64 -6.32 18.33
CA MET A 141 -28.41 -5.36 19.11
C MET A 141 -27.92 -3.92 18.91
N TRP A 142 -26.60 -3.67 18.99
CA TRP A 142 -26.04 -2.35 18.71
C TRP A 142 -26.30 -1.90 17.26
N SER A 143 -26.17 -2.80 16.29
CA SER A 143 -26.51 -2.56 14.88
C SER A 143 -27.96 -2.16 14.65
N ARG A 144 -28.90 -2.54 15.53
CA ARG A 144 -30.31 -2.12 15.47
C ARG A 144 -30.51 -0.78 16.17
N VAL A 145 -29.95 -0.61 17.37
CA VAL A 145 -30.09 0.60 18.18
C VAL A 145 -29.54 1.83 17.44
N LEU A 146 -28.32 1.75 16.89
CA LEU A 146 -27.65 2.89 16.25
C LEU A 146 -28.30 3.35 14.93
N ARG A 147 -29.08 2.48 14.26
CA ARG A 147 -29.79 2.78 13.00
C ARG A 147 -31.15 3.44 13.20
N HIS A 148 -31.64 3.58 14.43
CA HIS A 148 -32.95 4.18 14.69
C HIS A 148 -32.81 5.63 15.16
N ASP A 149 -33.46 6.58 14.48
CA ASP A 149 -33.46 7.99 14.90
C ASP A 149 -34.05 8.22 16.30
N SER A 150 -34.89 7.31 16.80
CA SER A 150 -35.36 7.36 18.18
C SER A 150 -34.24 7.23 19.21
N PHE A 151 -33.13 6.54 18.90
CA PHE A 151 -31.91 6.54 19.72
C PHE A 151 -31.28 7.93 19.74
N TRP A 152 -31.08 8.53 18.57
CA TRP A 152 -30.47 9.86 18.45
C TRP A 152 -31.34 10.96 19.08
N HIS A 153 -32.66 10.92 18.91
CA HIS A 153 -33.60 11.79 19.62
C HIS A 153 -33.57 11.62 21.14
N HIS A 154 -33.30 10.40 21.66
CA HIS A 154 -33.06 10.23 23.10
C HIS A 154 -31.80 10.97 23.54
N VAL A 155 -30.70 10.91 22.77
CA VAL A 155 -29.47 11.65 23.04
C VAL A 155 -29.71 13.16 23.00
N SER A 156 -30.43 13.68 21.98
CA SER A 156 -30.84 15.09 21.91
C SER A 156 -31.64 15.52 23.15
N HIS A 157 -32.58 14.70 23.59
CA HIS A 157 -33.36 14.95 24.80
C HIS A 157 -32.48 14.92 26.07
N ARG A 158 -31.53 13.97 26.18
CA ARG A 158 -30.59 13.93 27.32
C ARG A 158 -29.70 15.17 27.37
N ILE A 159 -29.20 15.65 26.23
CA ILE A 159 -28.49 16.93 26.11
C ILE A 159 -29.36 18.08 26.64
N ALA A 160 -30.61 18.20 26.17
CA ALA A 160 -31.54 19.25 26.61
C ALA A 160 -31.89 19.17 28.10
N VAL A 161 -31.98 17.99 28.70
CA VAL A 161 -32.26 17.80 30.14
C VAL A 161 -31.02 18.02 31.03
N LEU A 162 -29.81 17.90 30.49
CA LEU A 162 -28.58 18.24 31.21
C LEU A 162 -28.34 19.76 31.30
N ASP A 163 -28.94 20.54 30.39
CA ASP A 163 -28.97 22.02 30.35
C ASP A 163 -27.61 22.66 30.69
N ASP A 164 -26.57 22.19 29.99
CA ASP A 164 -25.20 22.67 30.18
C ASP A 164 -24.61 23.10 28.85
N LYS A 165 -24.14 24.35 28.79
CA LYS A 165 -23.58 25.04 27.61
C LYS A 165 -22.37 24.38 26.95
N GLN A 166 -21.89 23.25 27.48
CA GLN A 166 -20.84 22.43 26.89
C GLN A 166 -21.40 21.27 26.02
N LEU A 167 -22.72 21.10 26.01
CA LEU A 167 -23.45 20.17 25.16
C LEU A 167 -24.30 20.95 24.16
N ASP A 168 -23.91 20.90 22.89
CA ASP A 168 -24.71 21.38 21.77
C ASP A 168 -24.92 20.24 20.74
N GLU A 169 -25.61 20.54 19.64
CA GLU A 169 -25.98 19.56 18.63
C GLU A 169 -24.77 18.93 17.90
N SER A 170 -23.60 19.58 17.87
CA SER A 170 -22.38 19.03 17.27
C SER A 170 -21.88 17.77 18.01
N VAL A 171 -22.16 17.66 19.32
CA VAL A 171 -21.85 16.49 20.15
C VAL A 171 -22.56 15.23 19.61
N ILE A 172 -23.74 15.38 19.01
CA ILE A 172 -24.47 14.26 18.39
C ILE A 172 -23.77 13.78 17.11
N GLY A 173 -23.17 14.68 16.33
CA GLY A 173 -22.32 14.34 15.20
C GLY A 173 -21.09 13.52 15.63
N VAL A 174 -20.37 14.01 16.64
CA VAL A 174 -19.21 13.31 17.23
C VAL A 174 -19.59 11.94 17.79
N LEU A 175 -20.74 11.83 18.46
CA LEU A 175 -21.26 10.55 18.96
C LEU A 175 -21.65 9.61 17.81
N ARG A 176 -22.25 10.10 16.71
CA ARG A 176 -22.58 9.28 15.53
C ARG A 176 -21.33 8.67 14.87
N GLU A 177 -20.23 9.42 14.84
CA GLU A 177 -18.95 8.99 14.25
C GLU A 177 -18.14 8.06 15.16
N GLU A 178 -17.89 8.43 16.42
CA GLU A 178 -16.98 7.69 17.31
C GLU A 178 -17.64 6.58 18.14
N LEU A 179 -18.96 6.57 18.35
CA LEU A 179 -19.62 5.52 19.15
C LEU A 179 -19.48 4.11 18.53
N PRO A 180 -19.65 3.89 17.20
CA PRO A 180 -19.40 2.58 16.59
C PRO A 180 -17.95 2.11 16.75
N MET A 181 -16.98 3.01 16.56
CA MET A 181 -15.55 2.71 16.77
C MET A 181 -15.25 2.35 18.23
N THR A 182 -15.88 3.06 19.17
CA THR A 182 -15.73 2.84 20.62
C THR A 182 -16.27 1.47 21.05
N LEU A 183 -17.29 0.95 20.36
CA LEU A 183 -17.82 -0.40 20.62
C LEU A 183 -16.86 -1.53 20.20
N VAL A 184 -16.10 -1.37 19.10
CA VAL A 184 -15.18 -2.43 18.62
C VAL A 184 -13.76 -2.36 19.20
N LYS A 185 -13.30 -1.17 19.61
CA LYS A 185 -11.97 -0.96 20.22
C LYS A 185 -11.64 -1.94 21.38
N PRO A 186 -12.56 -2.27 22.31
CA PRO A 186 -12.33 -3.31 23.33
C PRO A 186 -11.99 -4.69 22.75
N MET A 187 -12.71 -5.13 21.71
CA MET A 187 -12.51 -6.44 21.07
C MET A 187 -11.20 -6.48 20.29
N ILE A 188 -10.89 -5.42 19.54
CA ILE A 188 -9.61 -5.24 18.83
C ILE A 188 -8.42 -5.31 19.82
N ARG A 189 -8.51 -4.63 20.97
CA ARG A 189 -7.48 -4.63 22.01
C ARG A 189 -7.29 -6.01 22.67
N LEU A 190 -8.37 -6.79 22.84
CA LEU A 190 -8.30 -8.18 23.33
C LEU A 190 -7.53 -9.09 22.36
N VAL A 191 -7.77 -8.95 21.04
CA VAL A 191 -7.04 -9.75 20.04
C VAL A 191 -5.59 -9.32 19.95
N ALA A 192 -5.29 -8.02 19.84
CA ALA A 192 -3.92 -7.53 19.74
C ALA A 192 -3.05 -7.94 20.94
N GLY A 193 -3.61 -7.91 22.17
CA GLY A 193 -2.94 -8.36 23.39
C GLY A 193 -2.75 -9.88 23.51
N SER A 194 -3.45 -10.70 22.71
CA SER A 194 -3.51 -12.15 22.85
C SER A 194 -2.71 -12.86 21.73
N PRO A 195 -1.72 -13.73 22.03
CA PRO A 195 -0.87 -14.32 20.99
C PRO A 195 -1.59 -15.21 19.97
N THR A 196 -2.60 -15.99 20.38
CA THR A 196 -3.26 -17.00 19.52
C THR A 196 -4.74 -17.24 19.85
N GLU A 197 -5.12 -17.26 21.13
CA GLU A 197 -6.43 -17.74 21.63
C GLU A 197 -7.67 -17.01 21.07
N ARG A 198 -7.49 -15.78 20.56
CA ARG A 198 -8.58 -14.84 20.25
C ARG A 198 -8.66 -14.44 18.78
N THR A 199 -7.88 -15.06 17.89
CA THR A 199 -7.83 -14.72 16.46
C THR A 199 -9.19 -14.80 15.76
N TRP A 200 -10.10 -15.66 16.24
CA TRP A 200 -11.47 -15.77 15.72
C TRP A 200 -12.28 -14.46 15.86
N LEU A 201 -12.09 -13.69 16.94
CA LEU A 201 -12.75 -12.38 17.13
C LEU A 201 -12.41 -11.37 16.03
N ALA A 202 -11.26 -11.51 15.37
CA ALA A 202 -10.87 -10.61 14.27
C ALA A 202 -11.81 -10.74 13.05
N GLY A 203 -12.40 -11.93 12.86
CA GLY A 203 -13.51 -12.12 11.93
C GLY A 203 -14.78 -11.40 12.44
N SER A 204 -15.11 -11.59 13.71
CA SER A 204 -16.30 -11.02 14.36
C SER A 204 -16.35 -9.48 14.33
N VAL A 205 -15.21 -8.78 14.36
CA VAL A 205 -15.17 -7.29 14.25
C VAL A 205 -15.89 -6.81 12.98
N ARG A 206 -15.76 -7.54 11.86
CA ARG A 206 -16.37 -7.16 10.56
C ARG A 206 -17.90 -7.25 10.55
N GLY A 207 -18.50 -7.88 11.57
CA GLY A 207 -19.95 -7.93 11.74
C GLY A 207 -20.56 -6.72 12.46
N TRP A 208 -19.73 -5.79 12.96
CA TRP A 208 -20.18 -4.58 13.69
C TRP A 208 -20.51 -3.42 12.74
N PRO A 209 -21.31 -2.42 13.16
CA PRO A 209 -21.75 -1.31 12.32
C PRO A 209 -20.67 -0.20 12.18
N VAL A 210 -19.46 -0.59 11.78
CA VAL A 210 -18.28 0.28 11.66
C VAL A 210 -17.78 0.28 10.20
N PRO A 211 -17.40 1.43 9.61
CA PRO A 211 -16.81 1.46 8.27
C PRO A 211 -15.55 0.57 8.17
N SER A 212 -15.39 -0.15 7.05
CA SER A 212 -14.29 -1.11 6.87
C SER A 212 -12.90 -0.47 6.94
N GLY A 213 -12.73 0.74 6.39
CA GLY A 213 -11.49 1.52 6.52
C GLY A 213 -11.17 1.87 7.98
N ALA A 214 -12.17 2.35 8.73
CA ALA A 214 -12.01 2.65 10.15
C ALA A 214 -11.69 1.39 10.98
N VAL A 215 -12.20 0.21 10.60
CA VAL A 215 -11.79 -1.06 11.23
C VAL A 215 -10.31 -1.35 10.97
N ASP A 216 -9.84 -1.15 9.73
CA ASP A 216 -8.42 -1.34 9.37
C ASP A 216 -7.49 -0.35 10.09
N ASP A 217 -7.88 0.92 10.20
CA ASP A 217 -7.16 1.95 10.96
C ASP A 217 -7.03 1.58 12.45
N LEU A 218 -8.07 1.00 13.05
CA LEU A 218 -8.06 0.56 14.45
C LEU A 218 -7.21 -0.69 14.68
N TRP A 219 -7.07 -1.56 13.68
CA TRP A 219 -6.08 -2.64 13.72
C TRP A 219 -4.66 -2.09 13.63
N GLU A 220 -4.39 -1.03 12.86
CA GLU A 220 -3.08 -0.36 12.87
C GLU A 220 -2.79 0.37 14.20
N GLU A 221 -3.77 1.05 14.81
CA GLU A 221 -3.64 1.65 16.17
C GLU A 221 -3.23 0.57 17.18
N ALA A 222 -3.92 -0.57 17.18
CA ALA A 222 -3.68 -1.66 18.13
C ALA A 222 -2.39 -2.45 17.85
N ALA A 223 -1.90 -2.44 16.61
CA ALA A 223 -0.65 -3.09 16.18
C ALA A 223 0.61 -2.21 16.37
N GLU A 224 0.49 -0.93 16.74
CA GLU A 224 1.65 -0.03 16.90
C GLU A 224 2.76 -0.58 17.83
N PRO A 225 2.47 -1.25 18.96
CA PRO A 225 3.53 -1.85 19.79
C PRO A 225 4.35 -2.91 19.03
N LEU A 226 3.68 -3.78 18.25
CA LEU A 226 4.34 -4.79 17.42
C LEU A 226 5.14 -4.14 16.29
N TYR A 227 4.62 -3.08 15.66
CA TYR A 227 5.38 -2.30 14.68
C TYR A 227 6.64 -1.66 15.29
N ALA A 228 6.58 -1.17 16.54
CA ALA A 228 7.72 -0.59 17.23
C ALA A 228 8.78 -1.64 17.60
N GLU A 229 8.36 -2.78 18.16
CA GLU A 229 9.21 -3.93 18.47
C GLU A 229 9.96 -4.44 17.22
N LEU A 230 9.22 -4.73 16.15
CA LEU A 230 9.78 -5.25 14.89
C LEU A 230 10.80 -4.28 14.25
N ARG A 231 10.55 -2.96 14.32
CA ARG A 231 11.50 -1.93 13.83
C ARG A 231 12.76 -1.83 14.68
N ALA A 232 12.64 -1.97 16.00
CA ALA A 232 13.79 -1.90 16.91
C ALA A 232 14.75 -3.08 16.63
N GLU A 233 14.23 -4.30 16.54
CA GLU A 233 15.03 -5.49 16.25
C GLU A 233 15.60 -5.49 14.82
N LEU A 234 14.85 -5.00 13.83
CA LEU A 234 15.37 -4.77 12.48
C LEU A 234 16.57 -3.82 12.48
N THR A 235 16.54 -2.79 13.32
CA THR A 235 17.65 -1.83 13.45
C THR A 235 18.86 -2.50 14.08
N GLU A 236 18.68 -3.23 15.18
CA GLU A 236 19.78 -3.98 15.84
C GLU A 236 20.43 -5.01 14.90
N ALA A 237 19.62 -5.77 14.14
CA ALA A 237 20.13 -6.73 13.17
C ALA A 237 20.87 -6.06 11.99
N ALA A 238 20.41 -4.88 11.54
CA ALA A 238 21.12 -4.10 10.52
C ALA A 238 22.45 -3.52 11.05
N GLU A 239 22.53 -3.16 12.34
CA GLU A 239 23.78 -2.76 12.99
C GLU A 239 24.77 -3.94 13.08
N GLN A 240 24.32 -5.14 13.45
CA GLN A 240 25.14 -6.37 13.44
C GLN A 240 25.68 -6.69 12.03
N LEU A 241 24.86 -6.52 10.97
CA LEU A 241 25.32 -6.69 9.58
C LEU A 241 26.37 -5.63 9.21
N THR A 242 26.18 -4.39 9.65
CA THR A 242 27.11 -3.27 9.41
C THR A 242 28.43 -3.44 10.18
N ALA A 243 28.42 -4.10 11.34
CA ALA A 243 29.62 -4.53 12.06
C ALA A 243 30.42 -5.64 11.34
N GLY A 244 29.82 -6.27 10.32
CA GLY A 244 30.42 -7.35 9.53
C GLY A 244 30.06 -8.75 10.04
N GLU A 245 28.98 -8.90 10.82
CA GLU A 245 28.60 -10.13 11.52
C GLU A 245 27.30 -10.74 10.92
N PRO A 246 27.28 -11.13 9.63
CA PRO A 246 26.04 -11.50 8.91
C PRO A 246 25.33 -12.72 9.50
N VAL A 247 26.03 -13.59 10.24
CA VAL A 247 25.44 -14.75 10.92
C VAL A 247 24.60 -14.33 12.13
N GLN A 248 25.03 -13.34 12.91
CA GLN A 248 24.23 -12.81 14.01
C GLN A 248 23.03 -12.05 13.45
N ALA A 249 23.28 -11.13 12.50
CA ALA A 249 22.25 -10.33 11.83
C ALA A 249 21.18 -11.19 11.13
N GLY A 250 21.58 -12.25 10.42
CA GLY A 250 20.67 -13.18 9.78
C GLY A 250 19.95 -14.12 10.76
N THR A 251 20.55 -14.43 11.91
CA THR A 251 19.85 -15.17 12.99
C THR A 251 18.79 -14.30 13.65
N ALA A 252 19.11 -13.04 13.95
CA ALA A 252 18.15 -12.05 14.43
C ALA A 252 17.02 -11.82 13.40
N GLY A 253 17.37 -11.61 12.13
CA GLY A 253 16.41 -11.48 11.03
C GLY A 253 15.42 -12.65 10.91
N MET A 254 15.87 -13.90 11.14
CA MET A 254 14.97 -15.07 11.16
C MET A 254 14.11 -15.12 12.44
N ALA A 255 14.62 -14.66 13.58
CA ALA A 255 13.87 -14.62 14.85
C ALA A 255 12.72 -13.58 14.85
N ILE A 256 12.77 -12.60 13.95
CA ILE A 256 11.72 -11.59 13.72
C ILE A 256 10.49 -12.20 13.01
N VAL A 257 10.68 -13.20 12.13
CA VAL A 257 9.62 -13.72 11.25
C VAL A 257 8.36 -14.22 11.99
N PRO A 258 8.43 -15.01 13.07
CA PRO A 258 7.22 -15.44 13.79
C PRO A 258 6.42 -14.29 14.43
N ARG A 259 7.04 -13.12 14.67
CA ARG A 259 6.34 -11.91 15.13
C ARG A 259 5.81 -11.06 13.98
N LEU A 260 6.41 -11.14 12.80
CA LEU A 260 5.77 -10.67 11.56
C LEU A 260 4.51 -11.50 11.26
N ASP A 261 4.52 -12.83 11.39
CA ASP A 261 3.33 -13.67 11.15
C ASP A 261 2.17 -13.30 12.09
N ARG A 262 2.48 -12.98 13.36
CA ARG A 262 1.49 -12.42 14.31
C ARG A 262 1.00 -11.04 13.88
N LEU A 263 1.89 -10.16 13.40
CA LEU A 263 1.50 -8.85 12.87
C LEU A 263 0.55 -9.01 11.67
N GLU A 264 0.85 -9.89 10.72
CA GLU A 264 0.02 -10.13 9.54
C GLU A 264 -1.36 -10.71 9.87
N THR A 265 -1.47 -11.45 10.98
CA THR A 265 -2.75 -11.97 11.49
C THR A 265 -3.69 -10.83 11.94
N LEU A 266 -3.14 -9.68 12.35
CA LEU A 266 -3.90 -8.49 12.75
C LEU A 266 -4.07 -7.50 11.58
N VAL A 267 -2.96 -7.19 10.90
CA VAL A 267 -2.83 -6.18 9.85
C VAL A 267 -2.14 -6.79 8.62
N PRO A 268 -2.84 -7.60 7.81
CA PRO A 268 -2.24 -8.34 6.70
C PRO A 268 -1.68 -7.41 5.60
N ALA A 269 -0.49 -7.71 5.08
CA ALA A 269 0.18 -6.91 4.05
C ALA A 269 -0.63 -6.72 2.75
N ALA A 270 -1.61 -7.60 2.46
CA ALA A 270 -2.55 -7.42 1.35
C ALA A 270 -3.49 -6.20 1.49
N ARG A 271 -3.58 -5.59 2.68
CA ARG A 271 -4.34 -4.37 2.97
C ARG A 271 -3.47 -3.26 3.57
N HIS A 272 -2.50 -3.63 4.40
CA HIS A 272 -1.76 -2.70 5.25
C HIS A 272 -0.37 -2.38 4.68
N ARG A 273 -0.20 -1.16 4.15
CA ARG A 273 1.07 -0.69 3.55
C ARG A 273 2.22 -0.71 4.55
N ARG A 274 1.96 -0.47 5.84
CA ARG A 274 2.99 -0.52 6.88
C ARG A 274 3.56 -1.93 7.05
N THR A 275 2.72 -2.97 7.00
CA THR A 275 3.16 -4.38 7.02
C THR A 275 3.98 -4.72 5.77
N VAL A 276 3.59 -4.22 4.59
CA VAL A 276 4.38 -4.37 3.35
C VAL A 276 5.80 -3.80 3.50
N SER A 277 5.95 -2.65 4.18
CA SER A 277 7.29 -2.11 4.48
C SER A 277 8.08 -3.11 5.32
N VAL A 278 7.55 -3.52 6.48
CA VAL A 278 8.26 -4.42 7.40
C VAL A 278 8.64 -5.76 6.74
N ARG A 279 7.76 -6.34 5.89
CA ARG A 279 8.12 -7.50 5.06
C ARG A 279 9.34 -7.24 4.18
N ASN A 280 9.34 -6.12 3.45
CA ASN A 280 10.43 -5.75 2.54
C ASN A 280 11.72 -5.40 3.30
N ASP A 281 11.61 -4.80 4.48
CA ASP A 281 12.75 -4.45 5.34
C ASP A 281 13.44 -5.73 5.87
N ILE A 282 12.67 -6.73 6.32
CA ILE A 282 13.18 -8.06 6.70
C ILE A 282 13.76 -8.80 5.48
N SER A 283 13.08 -8.76 4.34
CA SER A 283 13.54 -9.36 3.08
C SER A 283 14.90 -8.81 2.64
N LEU A 284 15.06 -7.48 2.67
CA LEU A 284 16.30 -6.79 2.33
C LEU A 284 17.43 -7.15 3.31
N LEU A 285 17.15 -7.18 4.61
CA LEU A 285 18.11 -7.60 5.64
C LEU A 285 18.61 -9.03 5.37
N LEU A 286 17.70 -10.00 5.23
CA LEU A 286 18.03 -11.41 5.02
C LEU A 286 18.80 -11.65 3.71
N ASN A 287 18.40 -10.98 2.62
CA ASN A 287 19.14 -11.00 1.36
C ASN A 287 20.58 -10.50 1.53
N ASN A 288 20.76 -9.37 2.22
CA ASN A 288 22.08 -8.76 2.39
C ASN A 288 22.97 -9.60 3.34
N CYS A 289 22.40 -10.19 4.40
CA CYS A 289 23.09 -11.16 5.25
C CYS A 289 23.59 -12.36 4.43
N ALA A 290 22.77 -12.91 3.54
CA ALA A 290 23.17 -13.99 2.65
C ALA A 290 24.30 -13.58 1.69
N THR A 291 24.19 -12.43 1.03
CA THR A 291 25.24 -11.92 0.13
C THR A 291 26.58 -11.74 0.86
N VAL A 292 26.58 -11.08 2.02
CA VAL A 292 27.81 -10.83 2.79
C VAL A 292 28.39 -12.15 3.34
N TYR A 293 27.56 -13.09 3.78
CA TYR A 293 28.04 -14.40 4.26
C TYR A 293 28.63 -15.25 3.13
N MET A 294 28.01 -15.24 1.94
CA MET A 294 28.56 -15.85 0.72
C MET A 294 29.92 -15.25 0.35
N GLU A 295 30.09 -13.93 0.45
CA GLU A 295 31.39 -13.27 0.23
C GLU A 295 32.43 -13.59 1.31
N GLN A 296 32.01 -13.81 2.57
CA GLN A 296 32.92 -14.15 3.66
C GLN A 296 33.43 -15.59 3.62
N VAL A 297 32.55 -16.58 3.40
CA VAL A 297 32.90 -18.02 3.55
C VAL A 297 32.71 -18.89 2.30
N GLY A 298 32.14 -18.36 1.22
CA GLY A 298 31.93 -19.09 -0.03
C GLY A 298 31.06 -20.34 0.16
N PRO A 299 31.50 -21.55 -0.25
CA PRO A 299 30.70 -22.78 -0.17
C PRO A 299 30.20 -23.19 1.21
N VAL A 300 30.83 -22.71 2.29
CA VAL A 300 30.34 -22.97 3.66
C VAL A 300 29.03 -22.22 3.95
N ALA A 301 28.63 -21.28 3.09
CA ALA A 301 27.42 -20.49 3.27
C ALA A 301 26.12 -21.19 2.86
N ASP A 302 26.16 -22.25 2.02
CA ASP A 302 25.02 -22.73 1.23
C ASP A 302 23.71 -22.90 2.02
N GLU A 303 23.67 -23.79 3.00
CA GLU A 303 22.45 -24.11 3.77
C GLU A 303 21.82 -22.86 4.40
N GLN A 304 22.63 -22.03 5.04
CA GLN A 304 22.19 -20.85 5.79
C GLN A 304 21.83 -19.68 4.87
N ALA A 305 22.62 -19.40 3.84
CA ALA A 305 22.36 -18.35 2.86
C ALA A 305 21.12 -18.70 2.01
N ARG A 306 20.94 -19.97 1.64
CA ARG A 306 19.76 -20.46 0.91
C ARG A 306 18.50 -20.50 1.77
N LEU A 307 18.63 -20.62 3.10
CA LEU A 307 17.51 -20.40 4.01
C LEU A 307 17.09 -18.93 3.99
N TRP A 308 18.01 -18.01 4.30
CA TRP A 308 17.74 -16.57 4.32
C TRP A 308 17.23 -16.03 2.99
N LEU A 309 17.79 -16.46 1.86
CA LEU A 309 17.34 -16.03 0.53
C LEU A 309 15.93 -16.54 0.18
N ARG A 310 15.55 -17.77 0.57
CA ARG A 310 14.19 -18.26 0.34
C ARG A 310 13.17 -17.48 1.17
N THR A 311 13.42 -17.30 2.46
CA THR A 311 12.56 -16.48 3.32
C THR A 311 12.52 -15.02 2.85
N ALA A 312 13.63 -14.45 2.38
CA ALA A 312 13.63 -13.12 1.76
C ALA A 312 12.71 -13.07 0.53
N GLY A 313 12.73 -14.08 -0.34
CA GLY A 313 11.90 -14.14 -1.55
C GLY A 313 10.40 -14.34 -1.27
N GLU A 314 10.08 -15.09 -0.21
CA GLU A 314 8.71 -15.24 0.32
C GLU A 314 8.19 -13.94 0.94
N LEU A 315 9.06 -13.18 1.62
CA LEU A 315 8.71 -11.91 2.24
C LEU A 315 8.59 -10.74 1.24
N SER A 316 9.46 -10.67 0.23
CA SER A 316 9.47 -9.56 -0.74
C SER A 316 8.12 -9.38 -1.43
N ALA A 317 7.56 -8.17 -1.37
CA ALA A 317 6.38 -7.79 -2.15
C ALA A 317 6.76 -7.21 -3.53
N ASP A 318 7.96 -6.65 -3.67
CA ASP A 318 8.45 -5.97 -4.87
C ASP A 318 9.03 -6.96 -5.92
N PRO A 319 8.65 -6.86 -7.20
CA PRO A 319 9.23 -7.66 -8.28
C PRO A 319 10.74 -7.49 -8.46
N GLN A 320 11.31 -6.29 -8.28
CA GLN A 320 12.76 -6.09 -8.44
C GLN A 320 13.54 -6.76 -7.31
N GLY A 321 13.06 -6.68 -6.08
CA GLY A 321 13.57 -7.42 -4.93
C GLY A 321 13.55 -8.94 -5.16
N LYS A 322 12.43 -9.49 -5.65
CA LYS A 322 12.34 -10.91 -6.01
C LYS A 322 13.38 -11.32 -7.05
N ALA A 323 13.51 -10.57 -8.14
CA ALA A 323 14.49 -10.86 -9.19
C ALA A 323 15.95 -10.78 -8.68
N MET A 324 16.24 -9.86 -7.75
CA MET A 324 17.56 -9.78 -7.10
C MET A 324 17.85 -11.00 -6.21
N ILE A 325 16.86 -11.45 -5.44
CA ILE A 325 16.96 -12.62 -4.57
C ILE A 325 17.10 -13.92 -5.38
N GLU A 326 16.36 -14.06 -6.49
CA GLU A 326 16.46 -15.17 -7.44
C GLU A 326 17.83 -15.20 -8.15
N HIS A 327 18.38 -14.03 -8.50
CA HIS A 327 19.74 -13.90 -9.01
C HIS A 327 20.81 -14.30 -7.98
N ASN A 328 20.60 -13.94 -6.71
CA ASN A 328 21.48 -14.35 -5.61
C ASN A 328 21.40 -15.86 -5.30
N LEU A 329 20.22 -16.47 -5.41
CA LEU A 329 20.05 -17.93 -5.34
C LEU A 329 20.78 -18.64 -6.49
N THR A 330 20.60 -18.16 -7.72
CA THR A 330 21.28 -18.70 -8.92
C THR A 330 22.81 -18.57 -8.79
N THR A 331 23.29 -17.44 -8.29
CA THR A 331 24.71 -17.20 -7.97
C THR A 331 25.24 -18.21 -6.95
N LEU A 332 24.44 -18.58 -5.95
CA LEU A 332 24.80 -19.60 -4.96
C LEU A 332 24.84 -21.00 -5.58
N ASP A 333 23.88 -21.35 -6.44
CA ASP A 333 23.83 -22.63 -7.15
C ASP A 333 24.96 -22.83 -8.16
N ASP A 334 25.33 -21.78 -8.89
CA ASP A 334 26.52 -21.77 -9.76
C ASP A 334 27.79 -22.00 -8.92
N MET A 335 27.93 -21.28 -7.80
CA MET A 335 29.09 -21.44 -6.90
C MET A 335 29.14 -22.86 -6.30
N MET A 336 28.02 -23.45 -5.90
CA MET A 336 27.99 -24.82 -5.37
C MET A 336 28.33 -25.85 -6.44
N THR A 337 27.78 -25.70 -7.65
CA THR A 337 28.07 -26.59 -8.79
C THR A 337 29.54 -26.55 -9.16
N VAL A 338 30.15 -25.36 -9.18
CA VAL A 338 31.60 -25.17 -9.38
C VAL A 338 32.44 -25.95 -8.36
N PHE A 339 32.20 -25.75 -7.06
CA PHE A 339 33.03 -26.37 -6.02
C PHE A 339 32.80 -27.87 -5.93
N ARG A 340 31.57 -28.32 -6.18
CA ARG A 340 31.23 -29.75 -6.33
C ARG A 340 32.01 -30.39 -7.48
N THR A 341 32.01 -29.81 -8.68
CA THR A 341 32.77 -30.35 -9.81
C THR A 341 34.29 -30.30 -9.62
N ILE A 342 34.83 -29.30 -8.90
CA ILE A 342 36.24 -29.31 -8.49
C ILE A 342 36.54 -30.51 -7.58
N ARG A 343 35.68 -30.78 -6.58
CA ARG A 343 35.85 -31.91 -5.65
C ARG A 343 35.69 -33.27 -6.38
N GLU A 344 34.65 -33.44 -7.17
CA GLU A 344 34.42 -34.63 -8.02
C GLU A 344 35.66 -34.98 -8.87
N ARG A 345 36.30 -33.98 -9.51
CA ARG A 345 37.52 -34.19 -10.30
C ARG A 345 38.78 -34.44 -9.47
N VAL A 346 38.86 -33.96 -8.23
CA VAL A 346 39.93 -34.33 -7.29
C VAL A 346 39.78 -35.79 -6.89
N ASP A 347 38.57 -36.20 -6.49
CA ASP A 347 38.29 -37.55 -6.01
C ASP A 347 38.50 -38.61 -7.11
N GLU A 348 38.11 -38.32 -8.36
CA GLU A 348 38.45 -39.14 -9.53
C GLU A 348 39.98 -39.33 -9.68
N LEU A 349 40.75 -38.23 -9.61
CA LEU A 349 42.20 -38.28 -9.78
C LEU A 349 42.89 -39.00 -8.62
N VAL A 350 42.42 -38.84 -7.39
CA VAL A 350 42.92 -39.57 -6.21
C VAL A 350 42.58 -41.06 -6.31
N GLY A 351 41.37 -41.41 -6.71
CA GLY A 351 40.94 -42.80 -6.95
C GLY A 351 41.76 -43.50 -8.05
N MET A 352 42.22 -42.74 -9.06
CA MET A 352 43.16 -43.21 -10.09
C MET A 352 44.64 -43.21 -9.62
N GLY A 353 44.94 -42.90 -8.35
CA GLY A 353 46.30 -42.78 -7.83
C GLY A 353 47.11 -41.59 -8.37
N ARG A 354 46.46 -40.66 -9.06
CA ARG A 354 47.07 -39.51 -9.77
C ARG A 354 47.14 -38.25 -8.90
N ASN A 355 47.58 -38.41 -7.65
CA ASN A 355 47.65 -37.35 -6.64
C ASN A 355 48.43 -36.11 -7.15
N ASP A 356 49.52 -36.31 -7.90
CA ASP A 356 50.33 -35.25 -8.49
C ASP A 356 49.55 -34.34 -9.46
N LEU A 357 48.49 -34.85 -10.08
CA LEU A 357 47.63 -34.10 -11.00
C LEU A 357 46.51 -33.41 -10.24
N ALA A 358 45.87 -34.08 -9.27
CA ALA A 358 44.89 -33.45 -8.37
C ALA A 358 45.48 -32.22 -7.65
N TRP A 359 46.68 -32.38 -7.07
CA TRP A 359 47.42 -31.32 -6.39
C TRP A 359 47.82 -30.16 -7.34
N ARG A 360 48.22 -30.49 -8.59
CA ARG A 360 48.50 -29.46 -9.62
C ARG A 360 47.24 -28.69 -10.01
N MET A 361 46.11 -29.38 -10.20
CA MET A 361 44.82 -28.76 -10.53
C MET A 361 44.36 -27.81 -9.41
N LEU A 362 44.37 -28.27 -8.16
CA LEU A 362 43.99 -27.45 -7.00
C LEU A 362 44.94 -26.25 -6.79
N ARG A 363 46.25 -26.40 -7.01
CA ARG A 363 47.19 -25.26 -6.99
C ARG A 363 46.99 -24.28 -8.15
N ASP A 364 46.42 -24.70 -9.27
CA ASP A 364 46.04 -23.78 -10.33
C ASP A 364 44.72 -23.05 -10.02
N ALA A 365 43.70 -23.79 -9.57
CA ALA A 365 42.45 -23.24 -9.07
C ALA A 365 42.69 -22.19 -7.96
N ARG A 366 43.52 -22.50 -6.95
CA ARG A 366 43.89 -21.53 -5.89
C ARG A 366 44.58 -20.29 -6.45
N ARG A 367 45.48 -20.42 -7.45
CA ARG A 367 46.17 -19.27 -8.05
C ARG A 367 45.23 -18.37 -8.87
N ARG A 368 44.21 -18.95 -9.52
CA ARG A 368 43.19 -18.19 -10.27
C ARG A 368 42.19 -17.50 -9.34
N LEU A 369 41.76 -18.17 -8.28
CA LEU A 369 40.85 -17.61 -7.27
C LEU A 369 41.54 -16.56 -6.38
N GLY A 370 42.83 -16.74 -6.07
CA GLY A 370 43.65 -15.78 -5.32
C GLY A 370 43.19 -15.60 -3.88
N ALA A 371 42.31 -14.61 -3.66
CA ALA A 371 41.70 -14.28 -2.37
C ALA A 371 40.15 -14.13 -2.49
N ALA A 372 39.55 -14.78 -3.50
CA ALA A 372 38.10 -14.87 -3.67
C ALA A 372 37.42 -15.72 -2.56
N PRO A 373 36.09 -15.62 -2.39
CA PRO A 373 35.34 -16.46 -1.45
C PRO A 373 35.56 -17.96 -1.72
N GLY A 374 35.53 -18.78 -0.67
CA GLY A 374 35.71 -20.24 -0.76
C GLY A 374 37.14 -20.72 -1.04
N VAL A 375 38.12 -19.81 -1.14
CA VAL A 375 39.54 -20.15 -1.33
C VAL A 375 40.06 -21.12 -0.26
N ASP A 376 39.55 -21.07 0.97
CA ASP A 376 39.98 -22.00 2.04
C ASP A 376 39.49 -23.43 1.85
N GLU A 377 38.40 -23.66 1.11
CA GLU A 377 37.94 -25.01 0.75
C GLU A 377 38.91 -25.69 -0.24
N ILE A 378 39.51 -24.91 -1.14
CA ILE A 378 40.62 -25.38 -2.00
C ILE A 378 41.86 -25.68 -1.15
N ASP A 379 42.09 -24.96 -0.05
CA ASP A 379 43.20 -25.25 0.86
C ASP A 379 42.97 -26.47 1.74
N LYS A 380 41.73 -26.82 2.11
CA LYS A 380 41.40 -28.10 2.75
C LYS A 380 41.79 -29.24 1.83
N MET A 381 41.25 -29.26 0.61
CA MET A 381 41.60 -30.28 -0.40
C MET A 381 43.12 -30.36 -0.67
N LEU A 382 43.84 -29.24 -0.68
CA LEU A 382 45.31 -29.26 -0.78
C LEU A 382 46.00 -29.82 0.48
N ALA A 383 45.50 -29.51 1.68
CA ALA A 383 46.04 -30.00 2.95
C ALA A 383 45.79 -31.51 3.14
N ASP A 384 44.67 -32.02 2.66
CA ASP A 384 44.31 -33.44 2.66
C ASP A 384 45.21 -34.23 1.69
N LEU A 385 45.56 -33.64 0.54
CA LEU A 385 46.64 -34.10 -0.34
C LEU A 385 48.06 -33.85 0.23
N GLY A 386 48.19 -33.41 1.49
CA GLY A 386 49.46 -33.28 2.19
C GLY A 386 50.24 -31.97 1.94
N ASP A 387 49.65 -30.95 1.30
CA ASP A 387 50.33 -29.66 1.10
C ASP A 387 50.54 -28.93 2.43
N ARG A 388 51.77 -29.00 2.93
CA ARG A 388 52.19 -28.35 4.17
C ARG A 388 51.97 -26.83 4.17
N ARG A 389 51.95 -26.16 3.01
CA ARG A 389 51.66 -24.71 2.93
C ARG A 389 50.16 -24.42 3.04
N ALA A 390 49.31 -25.27 2.49
CA ALA A 390 47.87 -25.17 2.67
C ALA A 390 47.48 -25.43 4.13
N LYS A 391 48.00 -26.52 4.72
CA LYS A 391 47.82 -26.85 6.14
C LYS A 391 48.32 -25.75 7.09
N ALA A 392 49.41 -25.06 6.74
CA ALA A 392 49.91 -23.92 7.50
C ALA A 392 49.08 -22.64 7.35
N ARG A 393 48.36 -22.45 6.21
CA ARG A 393 47.42 -21.33 6.03
C ARG A 393 46.13 -21.55 6.81
N LEU A 394 45.56 -22.76 6.76
CA LEU A 394 44.39 -23.15 7.55
C LEU A 394 44.63 -23.09 9.07
N ALA A 395 45.88 -23.26 9.51
CA ALA A 395 46.29 -23.16 10.91
C ALA A 395 46.74 -21.74 11.33
N ALA A 396 46.75 -20.77 10.41
CA ALA A 396 47.03 -19.38 10.75
C ALA A 396 45.76 -18.69 11.25
N PRO A 397 45.81 -17.91 12.35
CA PRO A 397 44.63 -17.19 12.83
C PRO A 397 44.17 -16.18 11.77
N THR A 398 42.90 -16.28 11.39
CA THR A 398 42.24 -15.34 10.48
C THR A 398 42.31 -13.93 11.05
N ARG A 399 43.08 -13.05 10.41
CA ARG A 399 43.01 -11.61 10.70
C ARG A 399 41.63 -11.11 10.31
N PRO A 400 40.92 -10.35 11.17
CA PRO A 400 39.64 -9.77 10.80
C PRO A 400 39.84 -8.81 9.63
N THR A 401 39.29 -9.18 8.46
CA THR A 401 39.33 -8.39 7.25
C THR A 401 38.45 -7.15 7.46
N ARG A 402 39.06 -6.01 7.77
CA ARG A 402 38.31 -4.78 8.07
C ARG A 402 37.59 -4.29 6.81
N VAL A 403 36.31 -4.65 6.68
CA VAL A 403 35.48 -4.32 5.52
C VAL A 403 35.25 -2.81 5.46
N THR A 404 36.07 -2.11 4.68
CA THR A 404 35.80 -0.72 4.30
C THR A 404 34.69 -0.70 3.27
N PHE A 405 33.54 -0.11 3.62
CA PHE A 405 32.41 0.10 2.72
C PHE A 405 32.82 0.94 1.49
N GLN A 406 33.22 0.26 0.42
CA GLN A 406 33.33 0.85 -0.92
C GLN A 406 32.09 0.45 -1.73
N ARG A 407 31.57 1.38 -2.54
CA ARG A 407 30.49 1.08 -3.50
C ARG A 407 30.92 -0.09 -4.42
N PRO A 408 30.00 -1.00 -4.79
CA PRO A 408 30.33 -2.15 -5.62
C PRO A 408 30.95 -1.69 -6.95
N SER A 409 32.17 -2.15 -7.21
CA SER A 409 32.83 -1.94 -8.51
C SER A 409 32.11 -2.74 -9.59
N ARG A 410 32.15 -2.30 -10.86
CA ARG A 410 31.39 -2.86 -11.99
C ARG A 410 31.77 -4.29 -12.45
N MET A 411 32.43 -5.08 -11.61
CA MET A 411 32.54 -6.54 -11.74
C MET A 411 32.34 -7.16 -10.37
N SER A 412 31.37 -8.06 -10.22
CA SER A 412 31.20 -8.82 -8.98
C SER A 412 32.34 -9.82 -8.80
N ALA A 413 32.55 -10.30 -7.57
CA ALA A 413 33.48 -11.41 -7.32
C ALA A 413 33.08 -12.65 -8.15
N VAL A 414 31.77 -12.86 -8.32
CA VAL A 414 31.16 -13.90 -9.17
C VAL A 414 31.62 -13.80 -10.62
N THR A 415 31.71 -12.58 -11.21
CA THR A 415 32.22 -12.42 -12.58
C THR A 415 33.65 -12.93 -12.73
N ARG A 416 34.50 -12.79 -11.68
CA ARG A 416 35.88 -13.30 -11.67
C ARG A 416 35.93 -14.82 -11.51
N ILE A 417 35.05 -15.38 -10.67
CA ILE A 417 34.89 -16.83 -10.48
C ILE A 417 34.42 -17.47 -11.80
N ALA A 418 33.28 -17.02 -12.35
CA ALA A 418 32.71 -17.53 -13.59
C ALA A 418 33.67 -17.39 -14.79
N ALA A 419 34.33 -16.24 -14.98
CA ALA A 419 35.29 -16.06 -16.07
C ALA A 419 36.53 -16.98 -15.93
N ALA A 420 37.00 -17.24 -14.70
CA ALA A 420 38.11 -18.16 -14.47
C ALA A 420 37.75 -19.64 -14.75
N LEU A 421 36.46 -19.98 -14.79
CA LEU A 421 35.94 -21.36 -14.81
C LEU A 421 35.23 -21.75 -16.12
N LEU A 422 34.56 -20.81 -16.80
CA LEU A 422 34.13 -20.98 -18.20
C LEU A 422 35.33 -21.33 -19.10
N PHE A 423 36.50 -20.76 -18.79
CA PHE A 423 37.77 -21.13 -19.42
C PHE A 423 38.16 -22.61 -19.20
N TRP A 424 37.80 -23.22 -18.06
CA TRP A 424 38.04 -24.66 -17.81
C TRP A 424 37.04 -25.57 -18.51
N GLY A 425 35.79 -25.14 -18.71
CA GLY A 425 34.84 -25.84 -19.58
C GLY A 425 35.36 -26.00 -21.01
N LEU A 426 36.06 -24.99 -21.52
CA LEU A 426 36.69 -25.01 -22.85
C LEU A 426 38.05 -25.76 -22.84
N VAL A 427 38.93 -25.47 -21.87
CA VAL A 427 40.26 -26.10 -21.80
C VAL A 427 40.20 -27.60 -21.49
N GLY A 428 39.15 -28.09 -20.82
CA GLY A 428 38.88 -29.52 -20.68
C GLY A 428 38.76 -30.24 -22.04
N LEU A 429 38.21 -29.57 -23.06
CA LEU A 429 38.24 -30.05 -24.45
C LEU A 429 39.63 -29.86 -25.10
N SER A 430 40.26 -28.70 -24.90
CA SER A 430 41.52 -28.36 -25.57
C SER A 430 42.68 -29.29 -25.20
N VAL A 431 42.78 -29.72 -23.93
CA VAL A 431 43.84 -30.64 -23.47
C VAL A 431 43.70 -32.04 -24.11
N PHE A 432 42.53 -32.41 -24.60
CA PHE A 432 42.32 -33.67 -25.34
C PHE A 432 42.73 -33.58 -26.82
N LEU A 433 42.83 -32.37 -27.40
CA LEU A 433 43.05 -32.15 -28.83
C LEU A 433 44.46 -31.64 -29.20
N ILE A 434 45.15 -30.96 -28.29
CA ILE A 434 46.45 -30.30 -28.56
C ILE A 434 47.64 -31.27 -28.80
N PHE A 435 47.43 -32.59 -28.71
CA PHE A 435 48.45 -33.61 -28.98
C PHE A 435 48.37 -34.30 -30.35
N PHE A 436 47.45 -33.91 -31.24
CA PHE A 436 47.38 -34.45 -32.61
C PHE A 436 47.33 -33.37 -33.69
N ASN A 437 48.20 -33.56 -34.70
CA ASN A 437 48.39 -32.75 -35.91
C ASN A 437 48.97 -31.33 -35.71
N GLY A 438 49.69 -30.88 -36.74
CA GLY A 438 50.32 -29.57 -36.84
C GLY A 438 50.78 -29.31 -38.29
N SER A 439 51.70 -28.35 -38.48
CA SER A 439 52.21 -27.82 -39.76
C SER A 439 51.23 -27.00 -40.61
N GLY A 440 51.73 -25.94 -41.26
CA GLY A 440 50.96 -25.05 -42.15
C GLY A 440 51.29 -23.56 -41.95
N ASP A 441 52.20 -23.01 -42.77
CA ASP A 441 52.51 -21.58 -42.83
C ASP A 441 51.50 -20.78 -43.68
N SER A 442 51.44 -19.44 -43.53
CA SER A 442 51.62 -18.44 -44.63
C SER A 442 51.14 -17.01 -44.27
N ASP A 443 51.45 -16.05 -45.14
CA ASP A 443 51.59 -14.60 -44.89
C ASP A 443 50.37 -13.68 -45.19
N ALA A 444 50.61 -12.37 -45.00
CA ALA A 444 49.84 -11.17 -45.40
C ALA A 444 48.69 -10.70 -44.47
N GLY A 445 48.39 -9.39 -44.33
CA GLY A 445 49.06 -8.17 -44.84
C GLY A 445 48.05 -7.08 -45.27
N GLY A 446 48.12 -5.85 -44.74
CA GLY A 446 47.21 -4.74 -45.15
C GLY A 446 47.40 -3.39 -44.44
N THR A 447 47.36 -2.26 -45.18
CA THR A 447 47.64 -0.88 -44.72
C THR A 447 47.02 0.19 -45.67
N VAL A 448 46.66 1.44 -45.28
CA VAL A 448 46.34 2.01 -43.95
C VAL A 448 44.83 2.38 -43.90
N VAL A 449 44.25 3.59 -44.01
CA VAL A 449 44.65 5.03 -43.98
C VAL A 449 43.43 5.87 -43.50
N SER A 450 43.57 6.75 -42.48
CA SER A 450 42.81 8.03 -42.24
C SER A 450 43.12 8.58 -40.83
N THR A 451 43.51 9.83 -40.50
CA THR A 451 43.33 11.24 -40.99
C THR A 451 42.17 12.03 -40.38
N THR A 452 42.47 12.80 -39.32
CA THR A 452 41.86 14.10 -38.94
C THR A 452 42.46 15.23 -39.82
N PRO A 453 42.18 16.57 -39.68
CA PRO A 453 41.41 17.36 -38.69
C PRO A 453 40.38 18.33 -39.41
N PRO A 454 39.96 19.54 -38.95
CA PRO A 454 40.16 20.25 -37.67
C PRO A 454 38.92 20.92 -37.01
N THR A 455 39.15 21.47 -35.82
CA THR A 455 38.26 22.34 -35.01
C THR A 455 38.22 23.80 -35.50
N PRO A 456 37.22 24.58 -35.05
CA PRO A 456 37.39 25.98 -34.64
C PRO A 456 37.14 26.16 -33.13
N SER A 457 37.56 27.29 -32.57
CA SER A 457 37.62 27.55 -31.12
C SER A 457 36.85 28.80 -30.67
N GLY A 458 36.49 28.86 -29.39
CA GLY A 458 36.41 30.12 -28.64
C GLY A 458 35.11 30.43 -27.90
N ALA A 459 35.13 30.31 -26.57
CA ALA A 459 34.66 31.33 -25.61
C ALA A 459 35.01 30.86 -24.17
N ASP A 460 35.37 31.78 -23.28
CA ASP A 460 35.84 31.48 -21.93
C ASP A 460 34.93 32.17 -20.89
N THR A 461 34.40 31.43 -19.92
CA THR A 461 33.80 31.96 -18.69
C THR A 461 34.11 31.06 -17.50
N GLY A 462 34.82 31.60 -16.51
CA GLY A 462 35.30 30.84 -15.37
C GLY A 462 34.21 30.45 -14.38
N GLY A 463 33.94 29.14 -14.27
CA GLY A 463 33.21 28.52 -13.16
C GLY A 463 33.80 27.14 -12.88
N THR A 464 33.93 26.74 -11.62
CA THR A 464 34.43 25.40 -11.26
C THR A 464 33.51 24.32 -11.84
N PRO A 465 34.00 23.43 -12.73
CA PRO A 465 33.13 22.49 -13.41
C PRO A 465 32.62 21.42 -12.44
N VAL A 466 31.30 21.46 -12.17
CA VAL A 466 30.59 20.25 -11.76
C VAL A 466 30.77 19.25 -12.89
N ASN A 467 31.29 18.06 -12.57
CA ASN A 467 31.70 17.07 -13.56
C ASN A 467 30.46 16.38 -14.18
N VAL A 468 29.78 17.06 -15.10
CA VAL A 468 28.65 16.54 -15.88
C VAL A 468 29.19 15.43 -16.79
N PRO A 469 28.82 14.15 -16.57
CA PRO A 469 29.32 13.07 -17.40
C PRO A 469 28.68 13.16 -18.79
N ASP A 470 29.50 12.95 -19.82
CA ASP A 470 29.22 13.16 -21.25
C ASP A 470 27.79 12.78 -21.68
N PRO A 471 27.21 13.50 -22.68
CA PRO A 471 25.97 13.08 -23.31
C PRO A 471 26.10 11.63 -23.79
N VAL A 472 25.09 10.81 -23.47
CA VAL A 472 25.06 9.40 -23.87
C VAL A 472 24.10 9.33 -25.04
N ASP A 473 24.50 8.64 -26.12
CA ASP A 473 23.65 8.49 -27.30
C ASP A 473 22.26 7.93 -26.91
N PRO A 474 21.15 8.52 -27.40
CA PRO A 474 19.82 8.11 -26.98
C PRO A 474 19.53 6.63 -27.30
N VAL A 475 19.12 5.89 -26.28
CA VAL A 475 18.86 4.44 -26.38
C VAL A 475 17.39 4.22 -26.76
N PRO A 476 17.07 3.46 -27.83
CA PRO A 476 15.70 3.15 -28.19
C PRO A 476 15.07 2.21 -27.15
N VAL A 477 13.91 2.62 -26.62
CA VAL A 477 13.14 1.92 -25.59
C VAL A 477 11.70 1.67 -26.03
N ARG A 478 11.12 0.60 -25.50
CA ARG A 478 9.72 0.23 -25.67
C ARG A 478 8.90 0.87 -24.56
N VAL A 479 7.86 1.60 -24.92
CA VAL A 479 6.92 2.26 -23.99
C VAL A 479 5.45 1.88 -24.27
N TYR A 480 5.21 1.06 -25.29
CA TYR A 480 3.93 0.41 -25.53
C TYR A 480 4.13 -0.99 -26.14
N SER A 481 3.36 -1.97 -25.65
CA SER A 481 3.37 -3.39 -26.05
C SER A 481 2.17 -4.15 -25.51
N GLU A 482 2.05 -5.43 -25.88
CA GLU A 482 1.01 -6.34 -25.38
C GLU A 482 0.93 -6.33 -23.85
N ARG A 483 2.05 -6.51 -23.14
CA ARG A 483 2.08 -6.45 -21.67
C ARG A 483 2.87 -5.24 -21.19
N ILE A 484 2.50 -4.72 -20.02
CA ILE A 484 3.23 -3.68 -19.28
C ILE A 484 4.64 -4.18 -18.93
N ALA A 485 4.79 -5.47 -18.59
CA ALA A 485 6.08 -6.07 -18.24
C ALA A 485 7.10 -6.12 -19.38
N ASP A 486 6.67 -5.93 -20.63
CA ASP A 486 7.57 -5.81 -21.79
C ASP A 486 7.99 -4.35 -22.07
N ASN A 487 7.41 -3.37 -21.37
CA ASN A 487 7.79 -1.96 -21.47
C ASN A 487 8.95 -1.60 -20.54
N SER A 488 9.49 -0.39 -20.75
CA SER A 488 10.56 0.18 -19.93
C SER A 488 10.02 0.73 -18.62
N ALA A 489 10.87 0.74 -17.58
CA ALA A 489 10.45 1.11 -16.23
C ALA A 489 9.85 2.52 -16.12
N VAL A 490 8.90 2.68 -15.20
CA VAL A 490 8.42 3.99 -14.74
C VAL A 490 9.62 4.81 -14.22
N GLY A 491 9.68 6.09 -14.57
CA GLY A 491 10.85 6.94 -14.38
C GLY A 491 11.87 6.92 -15.52
N THR A 492 11.62 6.23 -16.64
CA THR A 492 12.47 6.34 -17.85
C THR A 492 12.27 7.71 -18.51
N CYS A 493 13.37 8.43 -18.80
CA CYS A 493 13.31 9.76 -19.41
C CYS A 493 13.44 9.70 -20.94
N ILE A 494 12.51 10.37 -21.63
CA ILE A 494 12.36 10.41 -23.09
C ILE A 494 13.07 11.65 -23.65
N ALA A 495 13.95 11.45 -24.63
CA ALA A 495 14.88 12.47 -25.12
C ALA A 495 14.18 13.70 -25.74
N THR A 496 13.21 13.49 -26.63
CA THR A 496 12.52 14.56 -27.37
C THR A 496 11.02 14.29 -27.54
N LYS A 497 10.25 15.33 -27.85
CA LYS A 497 8.83 15.19 -28.20
C LYS A 497 8.62 14.34 -29.46
N ASP A 498 9.47 14.50 -30.46
CA ASP A 498 9.39 13.74 -31.72
C ASP A 498 9.63 12.24 -31.50
N ALA A 499 10.54 11.89 -30.58
CA ALA A 499 10.79 10.53 -30.18
C ALA A 499 9.57 9.88 -29.51
N TRP A 500 8.82 10.65 -28.70
CA TRP A 500 7.54 10.21 -28.15
C TRP A 500 6.45 10.12 -29.23
N ALA A 501 6.35 11.11 -30.13
CA ALA A 501 5.34 11.13 -31.18
C ALA A 501 5.42 9.93 -32.13
N GLY A 502 6.63 9.42 -32.39
CA GLY A 502 6.90 8.29 -33.29
C GLY A 502 6.52 6.89 -32.77
N ASP A 503 7.29 5.89 -33.22
CA ASP A 503 7.12 4.47 -32.91
C ASP A 503 7.29 4.20 -31.41
N LYS A 504 6.17 3.89 -30.73
CA LYS A 504 6.13 3.62 -29.28
C LYS A 504 6.91 2.36 -28.86
N THR A 505 7.37 1.54 -29.82
CA THR A 505 8.27 0.41 -29.57
C THR A 505 9.76 0.78 -29.61
N LYS A 506 10.11 2.01 -30.05
CA LYS A 506 11.49 2.50 -30.27
C LYS A 506 11.67 3.98 -29.90
N VAL A 507 11.02 4.44 -28.84
CA VAL A 507 11.16 5.82 -28.33
C VAL A 507 12.59 6.06 -27.89
N ALA A 508 13.21 7.17 -28.28
CA ALA A 508 14.57 7.50 -27.83
C ALA A 508 14.57 7.96 -26.36
N SER A 509 15.35 7.29 -25.50
CA SER A 509 15.53 7.63 -24.08
C SER A 509 16.94 8.13 -23.77
N VAL A 510 17.07 8.87 -22.67
CA VAL A 510 18.34 9.31 -22.09
C VAL A 510 18.30 9.12 -20.56
N PRO A 511 19.45 9.00 -19.87
CA PRO A 511 19.47 9.02 -18.41
C PRO A 511 18.88 10.32 -17.86
N CYS A 512 17.97 10.26 -16.87
CA CYS A 512 17.30 11.45 -16.29
C CYS A 512 18.24 12.50 -15.66
N ARG A 513 19.54 12.17 -15.51
CA ARG A 513 20.64 13.11 -15.21
C ARG A 513 21.14 13.92 -16.42
N GLN A 514 20.44 13.86 -17.55
CA GLN A 514 20.64 14.62 -18.78
C GLN A 514 19.33 15.34 -19.13
N SER A 515 19.39 16.40 -19.93
CA SER A 515 18.21 17.14 -20.36
C SER A 515 17.32 16.26 -21.24
N HIS A 516 16.02 16.24 -20.97
CA HIS A 516 15.04 15.37 -21.61
C HIS A 516 13.71 16.10 -21.77
N TRP A 517 12.82 15.65 -22.65
CA TRP A 517 11.51 16.28 -22.86
C TRP A 517 10.46 15.80 -21.85
N GLY A 518 10.35 14.49 -21.66
CA GLY A 518 9.32 13.87 -20.82
C GLY A 518 9.85 12.68 -20.02
N GLU A 519 9.06 12.20 -19.08
CA GLU A 519 9.39 11.05 -18.22
C GLU A 519 8.18 10.09 -18.16
N ILE A 520 8.41 8.78 -18.19
CA ILE A 520 7.32 7.79 -18.05
C ILE A 520 6.79 7.84 -16.62
N LEU A 521 5.58 8.39 -16.48
CA LEU A 521 4.89 8.65 -15.21
C LEU A 521 4.24 7.38 -14.64
N GLY A 522 3.82 6.46 -15.51
CA GLY A 522 3.16 5.23 -15.09
C GLY A 522 2.53 4.44 -16.25
N TYR A 523 2.14 3.22 -15.95
CA TYR A 523 1.25 2.40 -16.78
C TYR A 523 -0.04 2.17 -15.98
N VAL A 524 -1.15 2.71 -16.47
CA VAL A 524 -2.41 2.78 -15.71
C VAL A 524 -3.48 1.91 -16.36
N SER A 525 -4.17 1.08 -15.57
CA SER A 525 -5.26 0.24 -16.08
C SER A 525 -6.45 1.08 -16.54
N LEU A 526 -6.99 0.73 -17.71
CA LEU A 526 -8.23 1.28 -18.28
C LEU A 526 -9.45 0.37 -18.03
N GLY A 527 -9.27 -0.68 -17.22
CA GLY A 527 -10.26 -1.71 -16.93
C GLY A 527 -9.66 -3.12 -16.88
N PRO A 528 -10.48 -4.14 -16.57
CA PRO A 528 -10.06 -5.54 -16.59
C PRO A 528 -9.57 -5.98 -17.98
N ALA A 529 -8.68 -6.97 -18.00
CA ALA A 529 -8.34 -7.70 -19.22
C ALA A 529 -8.61 -9.20 -18.98
N PRO A 530 -9.50 -9.86 -19.75
CA PRO A 530 -10.31 -9.30 -20.84
C PRO A 530 -11.53 -8.49 -20.37
N SER A 531 -11.98 -7.53 -21.18
CA SER A 531 -13.28 -6.86 -21.04
C SER A 531 -13.81 -6.37 -22.40
N PRO A 532 -15.13 -6.15 -22.58
CA PRO A 532 -15.64 -5.45 -23.77
C PRO A 532 -14.94 -4.10 -23.98
N TYR A 533 -14.75 -3.70 -25.25
CA TYR A 533 -14.19 -2.38 -25.58
C TYR A 533 -15.24 -1.30 -25.26
N PRO A 534 -14.95 -0.29 -24.41
CA PRO A 534 -15.93 0.71 -23.99
C PRO A 534 -16.22 1.78 -25.05
N GLY A 535 -15.55 1.72 -26.21
CA GLY A 535 -15.59 2.75 -27.24
C GLY A 535 -14.42 3.71 -27.13
N THR A 536 -14.08 4.39 -28.23
CA THR A 536 -12.87 5.23 -28.31
C THR A 536 -12.92 6.39 -27.33
N ASP A 537 -14.03 7.14 -27.28
CA ASP A 537 -14.16 8.30 -26.39
C ASP A 537 -13.98 7.91 -24.91
N GLN A 538 -14.52 6.76 -24.51
CA GLN A 538 -14.41 6.28 -23.13
C GLN A 538 -13.03 5.71 -22.82
N THR A 539 -12.37 5.08 -23.80
CA THR A 539 -10.98 4.60 -23.64
C THR A 539 -10.02 5.78 -23.46
N GLU A 540 -10.23 6.85 -24.23
CA GLU A 540 -9.44 8.09 -24.17
C GLU A 540 -9.74 8.92 -22.92
N ALA A 541 -11.01 9.04 -22.50
CA ALA A 541 -11.40 9.65 -21.22
C ALA A 541 -10.83 8.90 -20.01
N LEU A 542 -10.86 7.55 -20.03
CA LEU A 542 -10.20 6.72 -19.02
C LEU A 542 -8.69 6.97 -18.98
N ALA A 543 -8.03 7.07 -20.13
CA ALA A 543 -6.61 7.35 -20.21
C ALA A 543 -6.28 8.77 -19.70
N HIS A 544 -7.05 9.79 -20.11
CA HIS A 544 -6.96 11.15 -19.58
C HIS A 544 -7.08 11.19 -18.05
N TYR A 545 -8.15 10.62 -17.50
CA TYR A 545 -8.42 10.61 -16.06
C TYR A 545 -7.33 9.86 -15.28
N GLN A 546 -6.98 8.63 -15.69
CA GLN A 546 -6.01 7.82 -14.97
C GLN A 546 -4.57 8.39 -15.07
N CYS A 547 -4.20 8.99 -16.20
CA CYS A 547 -2.91 9.66 -16.33
C CYS A 547 -2.85 11.01 -15.59
N ALA A 548 -3.93 11.80 -15.60
CA ALA A 548 -4.02 13.02 -14.78
C ALA A 548 -4.04 12.70 -13.28
N SER A 549 -4.66 11.58 -12.88
CA SER A 549 -4.61 10.99 -11.54
C SER A 549 -3.17 10.66 -11.14
N ALA A 550 -2.44 9.90 -11.97
CA ALA A 550 -1.03 9.57 -11.73
C ALA A 550 -0.13 10.82 -11.62
N ARG A 551 -0.46 11.94 -12.27
CA ARG A 551 0.26 13.22 -12.10
C ARG A 551 -0.03 13.84 -10.74
N THR A 552 -1.30 13.91 -10.34
CA THR A 552 -1.70 14.50 -9.07
C THR A 552 -1.13 13.70 -7.88
N GLN A 553 -1.01 12.38 -8.01
CA GLN A 553 -0.28 11.49 -7.09
C GLN A 553 1.19 11.88 -6.87
N GLN A 554 1.85 12.44 -7.89
CA GLN A 554 3.20 12.98 -7.80
C GLN A 554 3.26 14.41 -7.22
N GLY A 555 2.11 15.02 -6.90
CA GLY A 555 2.01 16.41 -6.45
C GLY A 555 2.35 17.41 -7.55
N LEU A 556 2.25 17.01 -8.83
CA LEU A 556 2.58 17.83 -9.99
C LEU A 556 1.32 18.56 -10.50
N THR A 557 1.45 19.86 -10.75
CA THR A 557 0.33 20.76 -11.06
C THR A 557 -0.02 20.77 -12.56
N GLN A 558 -1.27 21.11 -12.89
CA GLN A 558 -1.70 21.38 -14.27
C GLN A 558 -1.29 22.78 -14.79
N SER A 559 -0.71 23.63 -13.93
CA SER A 559 -0.04 24.87 -14.36
C SER A 559 1.32 24.58 -14.97
N ASP A 560 2.06 23.61 -14.43
CA ASP A 560 3.48 23.43 -14.72
C ASP A 560 3.72 22.20 -15.60
N TYR A 561 2.90 21.15 -15.46
CA TYR A 561 3.05 19.87 -16.16
C TYR A 561 1.76 19.34 -16.83
N ILE A 562 1.93 18.75 -18.01
CA ILE A 562 0.90 18.04 -18.77
C ILE A 562 1.34 16.57 -18.94
N VAL A 563 0.37 15.67 -19.06
CA VAL A 563 0.60 14.27 -19.38
C VAL A 563 0.13 14.00 -20.80
N ASP A 564 1.06 13.69 -21.69
CA ASP A 564 0.74 13.00 -22.95
C ASP A 564 0.62 11.49 -22.65
N PHE A 565 -0.18 10.74 -23.42
CA PHE A 565 -0.36 9.31 -23.17
C PHE A 565 -0.62 8.52 -24.46
N ALA A 566 -0.47 7.19 -24.38
CA ALA A 566 -0.77 6.25 -25.45
C ALA A 566 -1.63 5.11 -24.92
N TYR A 567 -2.66 4.71 -25.66
CA TYR A 567 -3.69 3.76 -25.22
C TYR A 567 -4.12 2.81 -26.36
N PRO A 568 -4.67 1.61 -26.04
CA PRO A 568 -5.15 0.64 -27.01
C PRO A 568 -6.40 1.11 -27.77
N GLY A 569 -6.29 1.16 -29.09
CA GLY A 569 -7.46 1.22 -29.97
C GLY A 569 -8.21 -0.13 -30.04
N PRO A 570 -9.32 -0.21 -30.80
CA PRO A 570 -10.16 -1.41 -30.88
C PRO A 570 -9.41 -2.68 -31.34
N GLN A 571 -8.36 -2.50 -32.15
CA GLN A 571 -7.54 -3.59 -32.68
C GLN A 571 -6.55 -4.15 -31.65
N ASP A 572 -6.15 -3.37 -30.66
CA ASP A 572 -5.25 -3.81 -29.58
C ASP A 572 -6.06 -4.30 -28.36
N TRP A 573 -7.17 -3.63 -28.03
CA TRP A 573 -7.97 -3.90 -26.82
C TRP A 573 -8.34 -5.37 -26.63
N ASN A 574 -8.13 -5.89 -25.43
CA ASN A 574 -8.38 -7.29 -25.12
C ASN A 574 -9.82 -7.52 -24.64
N ALA A 575 -10.66 -7.97 -25.57
CA ALA A 575 -12.03 -8.43 -25.33
C ALA A 575 -12.14 -9.96 -25.13
N GLY A 576 -11.02 -10.63 -24.87
CA GLY A 576 -10.91 -12.08 -24.82
C GLY A 576 -10.35 -12.62 -26.14
N GLY A 577 -9.20 -13.30 -26.06
CA GLY A 577 -8.51 -13.87 -27.23
C GLY A 577 -7.34 -13.04 -27.78
N LYS A 578 -6.93 -11.96 -27.10
CA LYS A 578 -5.66 -11.25 -27.35
C LYS A 578 -4.75 -11.34 -26.13
N ALA A 579 -3.45 -11.09 -26.32
CA ALA A 579 -2.46 -11.04 -25.25
C ALA A 579 -2.28 -9.64 -24.63
N TYR A 580 -2.91 -8.61 -25.20
CA TYR A 580 -2.84 -7.24 -24.69
C TYR A 580 -3.43 -7.10 -23.27
N GLU A 581 -2.79 -6.27 -22.47
CA GLU A 581 -3.33 -5.72 -21.23
C GLU A 581 -4.06 -4.40 -21.55
N ASN A 582 -5.18 -4.12 -20.87
CA ASN A 582 -5.97 -2.92 -21.12
C ASN A 582 -5.44 -1.74 -20.26
N TYR A 583 -4.39 -1.06 -20.75
CA TYR A 583 -3.70 0.02 -20.02
C TYR A 583 -3.36 1.22 -20.92
N ALA A 584 -3.12 2.39 -20.31
CA ALA A 584 -2.47 3.53 -20.96
C ALA A 584 -1.05 3.75 -20.42
N THR A 585 -0.13 4.14 -21.30
CA THR A 585 1.19 4.65 -20.94
C THR A 585 1.11 6.15 -20.73
N CYS A 586 1.45 6.63 -19.53
CA CYS A 586 1.45 8.03 -19.18
C CYS A 586 2.87 8.63 -19.25
N VAL A 587 3.05 9.77 -19.91
CA VAL A 587 4.32 10.51 -20.01
C VAL A 587 4.15 11.95 -19.54
N ILE A 588 4.78 12.29 -18.41
CA ILE A 588 4.76 13.65 -17.86
C ILE A 588 5.81 14.52 -18.57
N HIS A 589 5.42 15.74 -18.96
CA HIS A 589 6.33 16.75 -19.49
C HIS A 589 5.90 18.16 -19.04
N ARG A 590 6.77 19.16 -19.25
CA ARG A 590 6.43 20.56 -18.94
C ARG A 590 5.34 21.09 -19.86
N LYS A 591 4.42 21.89 -19.32
CA LYS A 591 3.33 22.53 -20.06
C LYS A 591 3.80 23.40 -21.22
N ASP A 592 4.93 24.08 -21.05
CA ASP A 592 5.59 24.91 -22.07
C ASP A 592 6.34 24.11 -23.15
N ASN A 593 6.33 22.77 -23.08
CA ASN A 593 7.06 21.84 -23.95
C ASN A 593 8.59 22.03 -23.99
N LEU A 594 9.15 22.85 -23.09
CA LEU A 594 10.60 22.97 -22.94
C LEU A 594 11.17 21.73 -22.24
N VAL A 595 12.46 21.49 -22.42
CA VAL A 595 13.15 20.37 -21.75
C VAL A 595 13.13 20.51 -20.22
N MET A 596 13.04 19.37 -19.54
CA MET A 596 13.21 19.28 -18.09
C MET A 596 14.72 19.33 -17.74
N PRO A 597 15.10 20.09 -16.69
CA PRO A 597 16.47 20.09 -16.18
C PRO A 597 16.80 18.74 -15.50
N PHE A 598 18.04 18.57 -15.02
CA PHE A 598 18.58 17.33 -14.45
C PHE A 598 17.92 16.86 -13.13
N ARG A 599 16.63 16.51 -13.18
CA ARG A 599 15.80 16.09 -12.04
C ARG A 599 14.73 15.13 -12.55
N GLN A 600 14.69 13.94 -11.96
CA GLN A 600 13.55 13.03 -12.08
C GLN A 600 12.34 13.61 -11.34
N VAL A 601 11.15 13.55 -11.94
CA VAL A 601 9.90 14.09 -11.38
C VAL A 601 8.94 13.01 -10.90
N THR A 602 9.07 11.75 -11.35
CA THR A 602 8.27 10.63 -10.82
C THR A 602 8.96 10.00 -9.61
N ASP A 603 8.27 10.01 -8.48
CA ASP A 603 8.62 9.28 -7.27
C ASP A 603 7.81 7.97 -7.23
N THR A 604 8.44 6.86 -7.62
CA THR A 604 7.80 5.54 -7.68
C THR A 604 7.42 4.98 -6.30
N SER A 605 7.85 5.62 -5.20
CA SER A 605 7.45 5.25 -3.84
C SER A 605 6.11 5.87 -3.41
N ARG A 606 5.53 6.80 -4.20
CA ARG A 606 4.22 7.37 -3.91
C ARG A 606 3.10 6.46 -4.41
N THR A 607 2.27 6.00 -3.48
CA THR A 607 1.12 5.13 -3.75
C THR A 607 -0.19 5.69 -3.17
N ASP A 608 -0.20 6.95 -2.75
CA ASP A 608 -1.41 7.60 -2.23
C ASP A 608 -2.40 7.88 -3.39
N ARG A 609 -3.70 7.71 -3.14
CA ARG A 609 -4.81 7.97 -4.09
C ARG A 609 -5.82 8.99 -3.55
N ASN A 610 -5.52 9.65 -2.43
CA ASN A 610 -6.43 10.57 -1.72
C ASN A 610 -6.42 12.01 -2.28
N PHE A 611 -6.47 12.16 -3.60
CA PHE A 611 -6.57 13.46 -4.29
C PHE A 611 -7.76 13.48 -5.27
N ALA A 612 -8.22 14.66 -5.67
CA ALA A 612 -9.18 14.80 -6.76
C ALA A 612 -8.46 15.16 -8.07
N VAL A 613 -9.00 14.72 -9.20
CA VAL A 613 -8.59 15.18 -10.53
C VAL A 613 -9.54 16.28 -10.97
N THR A 614 -9.01 17.47 -11.23
CA THR A 614 -9.77 18.60 -11.77
C THR A 614 -10.04 18.37 -13.27
N MET A 615 -11.31 18.26 -13.65
CA MET A 615 -11.75 18.04 -15.04
C MET A 615 -12.99 18.88 -15.37
N ASP A 616 -13.24 19.11 -16.65
CA ASP A 616 -14.47 19.78 -17.10
C ASP A 616 -15.58 18.74 -17.27
N MET A 617 -16.76 18.99 -16.69
CA MET A 617 -17.95 18.15 -16.82
C MET A 617 -18.71 18.38 -18.14
N TYR A 618 -18.25 19.33 -18.97
CA TYR A 618 -18.82 19.59 -20.29
C TYR A 618 -17.80 20.22 -21.25
N ALA A 619 -16.96 19.38 -21.83
CA ALA A 619 -15.93 19.75 -22.80
C ALA A 619 -16.47 19.85 -24.24
N GLY A 620 -15.58 20.14 -25.19
CA GLY A 620 -15.92 20.17 -26.62
C GLY A 620 -16.22 18.80 -27.23
N ALA A 621 -15.83 17.72 -26.56
CA ALA A 621 -16.01 16.33 -26.97
C ALA A 621 -15.86 15.37 -25.77
N ILE A 622 -16.60 14.24 -25.81
CA ILE A 622 -16.75 13.25 -24.73
C ILE A 622 -15.42 12.70 -24.20
N TYR A 623 -14.38 12.60 -25.02
CA TYR A 623 -13.07 12.08 -24.59
C TYR A 623 -12.33 12.99 -23.59
N ALA A 624 -12.71 14.26 -23.50
CA ALA A 624 -12.12 15.25 -22.59
C ALA A 624 -12.93 15.44 -21.29
N ASP A 625 -14.15 14.89 -21.24
CA ASP A 625 -14.95 14.78 -20.01
C ASP A 625 -14.40 13.65 -19.11
N PRO A 626 -14.82 13.53 -17.85
CA PRO A 626 -14.46 12.38 -17.02
C PRO A 626 -15.12 11.10 -17.56
N PRO A 627 -14.49 9.93 -17.45
CA PRO A 627 -15.06 8.68 -17.95
C PRO A 627 -16.37 8.29 -17.23
N ILE A 628 -17.16 7.41 -17.85
CA ILE A 628 -18.32 6.80 -17.20
C ILE A 628 -17.84 5.97 -16.00
N GLY A 629 -18.53 6.09 -14.86
CA GLY A 629 -18.20 5.37 -13.63
C GLY A 629 -17.14 6.04 -12.74
N VAL A 630 -16.80 7.32 -12.97
CA VAL A 630 -16.12 8.15 -11.95
C VAL A 630 -17.07 9.21 -11.37
N CYS A 631 -16.66 9.83 -10.25
CA CYS A 631 -17.59 10.50 -9.36
C CYS A 631 -17.17 11.94 -9.01
N PRO A 632 -17.99 12.96 -9.37
CA PRO A 632 -17.87 14.31 -8.81
C PRO A 632 -17.92 14.31 -7.28
N GLN A 633 -16.89 14.88 -6.65
CA GLN A 633 -16.68 14.84 -5.20
C GLN A 633 -17.76 15.62 -4.45
N ASP A 634 -18.16 16.79 -4.95
CA ASP A 634 -19.15 17.66 -4.31
C ASP A 634 -20.06 18.36 -5.32
N LYS A 635 -21.32 18.59 -4.90
CA LYS A 635 -22.35 19.28 -5.67
C LYS A 635 -22.03 20.75 -5.94
N GLN A 636 -21.38 21.42 -4.99
CA GLN A 636 -21.16 22.88 -5.06
C GLN A 636 -20.19 23.25 -6.18
N SER A 637 -19.20 22.40 -6.47
CA SER A 637 -18.36 22.52 -7.66
C SER A 637 -19.22 22.37 -8.91
N TYR A 638 -19.93 21.24 -9.06
CA TYR A 638 -20.75 20.90 -10.24
C TYR A 638 -21.81 21.97 -10.60
N ASP A 639 -22.50 22.52 -9.60
CA ASP A 639 -23.53 23.55 -9.79
C ASP A 639 -22.95 24.95 -10.09
N LYS A 640 -21.78 25.28 -9.55
CA LYS A 640 -21.20 26.63 -9.60
C LYS A 640 -20.35 26.86 -10.84
N ASP A 641 -19.55 25.86 -11.22
CA ASP A 641 -18.76 25.87 -12.45
C ASP A 641 -18.66 24.45 -13.00
N ARG A 642 -19.19 24.24 -14.21
CA ARG A 642 -19.10 22.94 -14.89
C ARG A 642 -17.70 22.68 -15.44
N HIS A 643 -16.84 23.70 -15.46
CA HIS A 643 -15.41 23.55 -15.72
C HIS A 643 -14.65 23.39 -14.40
N ALA A 644 -13.52 22.67 -14.43
CA ALA A 644 -12.67 22.43 -13.28
C ALA A 644 -13.34 21.78 -12.04
N VAL A 645 -14.27 20.85 -12.25
CA VAL A 645 -14.91 20.05 -11.20
C VAL A 645 -13.94 19.03 -10.60
N ALA A 646 -14.02 18.82 -9.28
CA ALA A 646 -13.23 17.84 -8.55
C ALA A 646 -13.81 16.42 -8.74
N ILE A 647 -13.08 15.56 -9.45
CA ILE A 647 -13.45 14.15 -9.70
C ILE A 647 -12.64 13.21 -8.81
N VAL A 648 -13.29 12.21 -8.22
CA VAL A 648 -12.67 11.19 -7.37
C VAL A 648 -13.05 9.77 -7.81
N ASP A 649 -12.25 8.80 -7.35
CA ASP A 649 -12.60 7.39 -7.36
C ASP A 649 -13.84 7.15 -6.47
N CYS A 650 -14.84 6.45 -7.00
CA CYS A 650 -16.14 6.25 -6.35
C CYS A 650 -16.10 5.38 -5.08
N THR A 651 -14.95 4.81 -4.70
CA THR A 651 -14.74 4.20 -3.36
C THR A 651 -14.55 5.24 -2.25
N ARG A 652 -14.38 6.52 -2.59
CA ARG A 652 -14.30 7.64 -1.64
C ARG A 652 -15.66 8.34 -1.48
N PRO A 653 -15.87 9.11 -0.40
CA PRO A 653 -17.06 9.96 -0.27
C PRO A 653 -17.18 10.94 -1.46
N HIS A 654 -18.33 10.89 -2.14
CA HIS A 654 -18.62 11.70 -3.32
C HIS A 654 -20.11 12.07 -3.38
N TRP A 655 -20.49 13.05 -4.19
CA TRP A 655 -21.89 13.49 -4.30
C TRP A 655 -22.70 12.68 -5.32
N GLY A 656 -22.08 12.34 -6.47
CA GLY A 656 -22.76 11.61 -7.54
C GLY A 656 -21.80 10.85 -8.45
N GLN A 657 -22.35 10.00 -9.30
CA GLN A 657 -21.62 9.19 -10.28
C GLN A 657 -22.07 9.49 -11.70
N ILE A 658 -21.11 9.57 -12.63
CA ILE A 658 -21.39 9.74 -14.07
C ILE A 658 -21.85 8.39 -14.65
N LEU A 659 -23.08 8.34 -15.16
CA LEU A 659 -23.66 7.15 -15.78
C LEU A 659 -23.55 7.11 -17.31
N GLY A 660 -23.43 8.27 -17.98
CA GLY A 660 -23.40 8.26 -19.44
C GLY A 660 -23.35 9.61 -20.14
N TYR A 661 -22.98 9.52 -21.41
CA TYR A 661 -22.87 10.62 -22.38
C TYR A 661 -23.79 10.40 -23.59
N PRO A 662 -25.13 10.42 -23.42
CA PRO A 662 -26.05 10.19 -24.54
C PRO A 662 -25.91 11.28 -25.60
N VAL A 663 -25.53 10.86 -26.81
CA VAL A 663 -25.58 11.69 -28.01
C VAL A 663 -27.04 11.95 -28.37
N LEU A 664 -27.43 13.21 -28.40
CA LEU A 664 -28.79 13.67 -28.67
C LEU A 664 -28.97 14.06 -30.15
N TYR A 665 -27.95 14.69 -30.73
CA TYR A 665 -28.00 15.30 -32.07
C TYR A 665 -26.64 15.26 -32.78
N GLN A 666 -26.62 15.47 -34.09
CA GLN A 666 -25.41 15.70 -34.89
C GLN A 666 -25.47 17.08 -35.56
N ALA A 667 -24.47 17.92 -35.33
CA ALA A 667 -24.53 19.35 -35.64
C ALA A 667 -24.68 19.68 -37.15
N ASP A 668 -24.40 18.72 -38.05
CA ASP A 668 -24.56 18.83 -39.50
C ASP A 668 -25.97 18.48 -40.01
N LYS A 669 -26.72 17.68 -39.25
CA LYS A 669 -28.03 17.12 -39.65
C LYS A 669 -29.19 17.76 -38.90
N ASP A 670 -28.99 18.02 -37.61
CA ASP A 670 -30.02 18.42 -36.68
C ASP A 670 -29.87 19.92 -36.35
N PRO A 671 -30.71 20.81 -36.92
CA PRO A 671 -30.68 22.22 -36.55
C PRO A 671 -31.10 22.40 -35.08
N TRP A 672 -30.51 23.40 -34.41
CA TRP A 672 -30.80 23.74 -33.01
C TRP A 672 -32.33 23.84 -32.75
N PRO A 673 -32.90 22.96 -31.90
CA PRO A 673 -34.35 22.88 -31.71
C PRO A 673 -34.87 23.79 -30.58
N GLY A 674 -34.00 24.56 -29.94
CA GLY A 674 -34.30 25.41 -28.77
C GLY A 674 -34.10 24.69 -27.42
N ASP A 675 -33.75 25.45 -26.39
CA ASP A 675 -33.31 24.93 -25.08
C ASP A 675 -34.32 23.96 -24.45
N THR A 676 -35.62 24.26 -24.54
CA THR A 676 -36.69 23.40 -24.02
C THR A 676 -36.69 22.01 -24.65
N ALA A 677 -36.41 21.91 -25.95
CA ALA A 677 -36.37 20.63 -26.67
C ALA A 677 -35.08 19.86 -26.36
N VAL A 678 -33.94 20.55 -26.28
CA VAL A 678 -32.65 19.95 -25.92
C VAL A 678 -32.67 19.44 -24.46
N TYR A 679 -33.22 20.22 -23.53
CA TYR A 679 -33.38 19.80 -22.14
C TYR A 679 -34.32 18.60 -21.99
N ALA A 680 -35.45 18.58 -22.72
CA ALA A 680 -36.35 17.44 -22.72
C ALA A 680 -35.66 16.16 -23.23
N ALA A 681 -34.96 16.24 -24.37
CA ALA A 681 -34.20 15.12 -24.92
C ALA A 681 -33.06 14.65 -23.98
N ALA A 682 -32.34 15.57 -23.36
CA ALA A 682 -31.31 15.28 -22.37
C ALA A 682 -31.87 14.57 -21.13
N SER A 683 -32.99 15.08 -20.59
CA SER A 683 -33.66 14.53 -19.42
C SER A 683 -34.22 13.14 -19.69
N ASP A 684 -34.93 12.94 -20.80
CA ASP A 684 -35.46 11.62 -21.18
C ASP A 684 -34.34 10.58 -21.40
N ALA A 685 -33.21 11.00 -21.99
CA ALA A 685 -32.04 10.14 -22.19
C ALA A 685 -31.36 9.77 -20.86
N CYS A 686 -31.13 10.74 -19.97
CA CYS A 686 -30.52 10.48 -18.66
C CYS A 686 -31.43 9.64 -17.75
N LEU A 687 -32.73 9.93 -17.72
CA LEU A 687 -33.72 9.11 -17.01
C LEU A 687 -33.84 7.70 -17.62
N LYS A 688 -33.58 7.52 -18.93
CA LYS A 688 -33.47 6.17 -19.51
C LYS A 688 -32.23 5.45 -18.99
N ILE A 689 -31.06 6.07 -19.05
CA ILE A 689 -29.81 5.48 -18.54
C ILE A 689 -29.93 5.11 -17.05
N GLN A 690 -30.49 6.00 -16.23
CA GLN A 690 -30.79 5.73 -14.82
C GLN A 690 -31.66 4.47 -14.63
N ARG A 691 -32.71 4.29 -15.45
CA ARG A 691 -33.57 3.09 -15.42
C ARG A 691 -32.87 1.85 -15.98
N ASP A 692 -32.00 1.99 -16.96
CA ASP A 692 -31.21 0.87 -17.52
C ASP A 692 -30.23 0.30 -16.47
N HIS A 693 -29.71 1.15 -15.57
CA HIS A 693 -28.99 0.78 -14.34
C HIS A 693 -29.90 0.34 -13.17
N GLY A 694 -31.22 0.23 -13.37
CA GLY A 694 -32.16 -0.22 -12.33
C GLY A 694 -32.42 0.78 -11.18
N LEU A 695 -31.97 2.04 -11.32
CA LEU A 695 -32.00 3.03 -10.24
C LEU A 695 -33.36 3.72 -10.16
N ASN A 696 -34.13 3.40 -9.12
CA ASN A 696 -35.47 3.96 -8.91
C ASN A 696 -35.46 5.48 -8.65
N VAL A 697 -36.49 6.18 -9.11
CA VAL A 697 -36.59 7.65 -9.02
C VAL A 697 -36.94 8.19 -7.63
N ASP A 698 -37.35 7.33 -6.70
CA ASP A 698 -37.66 7.72 -5.31
C ASP A 698 -36.38 7.87 -4.48
N SER A 699 -35.35 7.08 -4.81
CA SER A 699 -34.04 7.04 -4.12
C SER A 699 -32.92 7.77 -4.88
N TRP A 700 -33.05 7.92 -6.22
CA TRP A 700 -31.99 8.43 -7.09
C TRP A 700 -32.46 9.57 -7.99
N HIS A 701 -31.70 10.66 -8.01
CA HIS A 701 -31.95 11.85 -8.82
C HIS A 701 -31.02 11.91 -10.04
N SER A 702 -31.59 12.14 -11.24
CA SER A 702 -30.81 12.44 -12.45
C SER A 702 -30.46 13.91 -12.52
N ASN A 703 -29.18 14.23 -12.29
CA ASN A 703 -28.60 15.54 -12.53
C ASN A 703 -28.16 15.60 -14.01
N VAL A 704 -28.80 16.48 -14.76
CA VAL A 704 -28.60 16.60 -16.21
C VAL A 704 -27.77 17.85 -16.51
N THR A 705 -26.66 17.69 -17.22
CA THR A 705 -25.96 18.79 -17.88
C THR A 705 -26.17 18.66 -19.39
N TRP A 706 -26.58 19.75 -20.04
CA TRP A 706 -26.98 19.78 -21.45
C TRP A 706 -26.40 21.01 -22.17
N PRO A 707 -26.25 20.95 -23.51
CA PRO A 707 -25.69 22.05 -24.31
C PRO A 707 -26.66 23.20 -24.52
N GLY A 708 -26.10 24.41 -24.61
CA GLY A 708 -26.77 25.58 -25.18
C GLY A 708 -26.64 25.66 -26.71
N GLN A 709 -27.19 26.74 -27.28
CA GLN A 709 -27.15 27.03 -28.71
C GLN A 709 -25.71 27.17 -29.26
N ASP A 710 -24.79 27.59 -28.41
CA ASP A 710 -23.36 27.74 -28.70
C ASP A 710 -22.75 26.44 -29.22
N ALA A 711 -23.20 25.28 -28.72
CA ALA A 711 -22.68 23.99 -29.11
C ALA A 711 -22.90 23.65 -30.60
N TRP A 712 -23.89 24.27 -31.26
CA TRP A 712 -24.14 24.18 -32.69
C TRP A 712 -23.40 25.24 -33.51
N THR A 713 -23.11 26.41 -32.94
CA THR A 713 -22.44 27.49 -33.69
C THR A 713 -20.96 27.20 -33.90
N ASN A 714 -20.50 27.31 -35.15
CA ASN A 714 -19.12 26.98 -35.56
C ASN A 714 -18.70 25.53 -35.25
N ALA A 715 -19.65 24.62 -35.07
CA ALA A 715 -19.39 23.19 -34.93
C ALA A 715 -18.76 22.61 -36.20
N ALA A 716 -17.84 21.65 -36.04
CA ALA A 716 -17.41 20.80 -37.14
C ALA A 716 -18.57 19.90 -37.60
N SER A 717 -18.58 19.51 -38.88
CA SER A 717 -19.68 18.76 -39.50
C SER A 717 -19.81 17.29 -39.04
N ASP A 718 -18.99 16.87 -38.09
CA ASP A 718 -19.00 15.56 -37.42
C ASP A 718 -19.21 15.69 -35.90
N LYS A 719 -19.40 16.92 -35.38
CA LYS A 719 -19.58 17.17 -33.95
C LYS A 719 -20.89 16.54 -33.46
N ARG A 720 -20.75 15.47 -32.69
CA ARG A 720 -21.81 14.90 -31.86
C ARG A 720 -22.17 15.88 -30.74
N ILE A 721 -23.46 16.13 -30.57
CA ILE A 721 -24.00 16.92 -29.47
C ILE A 721 -24.63 15.97 -28.46
N TYR A 722 -24.26 16.09 -27.19
CA TYR A 722 -24.56 15.11 -26.15
C TYR A 722 -24.94 15.80 -24.84
N ALA A 723 -25.59 15.07 -23.94
CA ALA A 723 -25.78 15.47 -22.55
C ALA A 723 -24.91 14.64 -21.62
N VAL A 724 -24.80 15.05 -20.36
CA VAL A 724 -24.04 14.37 -19.30
C VAL A 724 -24.98 14.00 -18.18
N CYS A 725 -25.03 12.70 -17.87
CA CYS A 725 -25.95 12.13 -16.91
C CYS A 725 -25.21 11.75 -15.64
N THR A 726 -25.42 12.53 -14.57
CA THR A 726 -24.83 12.27 -13.24
C THR A 726 -25.95 11.88 -12.28
N VAL A 727 -25.81 10.78 -11.55
CA VAL A 727 -26.81 10.35 -10.56
C VAL A 727 -26.35 10.64 -9.13
N SER A 728 -27.25 11.14 -8.29
CA SER A 728 -27.04 11.33 -6.84
C SER A 728 -28.21 10.70 -6.07
N LEU A 729 -28.11 10.61 -4.73
CA LEU A 729 -29.28 10.30 -3.91
C LEU A 729 -30.29 11.47 -3.94
N THR A 730 -31.58 11.17 -3.71
CA THR A 730 -32.68 12.16 -3.65
C THR A 730 -32.68 13.04 -2.41
N ASP A 731 -31.97 12.65 -1.35
CA ASP A 731 -31.73 13.44 -0.13
C ASP A 731 -30.42 14.26 -0.19
N GLU A 732 -29.67 14.16 -1.29
CA GLU A 732 -28.34 14.73 -1.51
C GLU A 732 -27.25 14.25 -0.54
N SER A 733 -27.49 13.14 0.19
CA SER A 733 -26.47 12.51 1.03
C SER A 733 -25.28 12.01 0.19
N PRO A 734 -24.05 12.03 0.74
CA PRO A 734 -22.87 11.53 0.05
C PRO A 734 -22.94 10.01 -0.15
N LEU A 735 -22.48 9.58 -1.32
CA LEU A 735 -22.24 8.20 -1.69
C LEU A 735 -20.84 7.76 -1.24
N PHE A 736 -20.70 6.48 -0.89
CA PHE A 736 -19.46 5.89 -0.35
C PHE A 736 -18.96 4.66 -1.15
N ALA A 737 -19.63 4.35 -2.26
CA ALA A 737 -19.33 3.23 -3.15
C ALA A 737 -19.90 3.54 -4.54
N PRO A 738 -19.34 2.96 -5.63
CA PRO A 738 -19.90 3.10 -6.95
C PRO A 738 -21.31 2.52 -7.05
N VAL A 739 -22.15 3.22 -7.79
CA VAL A 739 -23.46 2.78 -8.27
C VAL A 739 -23.24 1.76 -9.39
N ASN A 740 -23.89 0.60 -9.29
CA ASN A 740 -23.82 -0.49 -10.27
C ASN A 740 -25.13 -0.58 -11.05
#